data_AF-A0AAW6HRQ4-F1
#
_entry.id   AF-A0AAW6HRQ4-F1
#
_cell.length_a   1.000
_cell.length_b   1.000
_cell.length_c   1.000
_cell.angle_alpha   90.00
_cell.angle_beta   90.00
_cell.angle_gamma   90.00
#
_symmetry.space_group_name_H-M   'P 1'
#
loop_
_entity.id
_entity.type
_entity.pdbx_description
1 polymer ?
#
loop_
_entity_poly.entity_id
_entity_poly.type
_entity_poly.pdbx_seq_one_letter_code
_entity_poly.pdbx_strand_id
1 'polypeptide(L)'
;MEKLKLYNWYGESFEAKLPETTNNLKDYKKQVENVFLRMKDEIKTRYNIDKDLFLRAKTKITDNLQRELNSHKIAYKNKLKVFKDSIRKLSYVDSLNDLLNYELKKLKLKKKQNKKYVDDFINSLKNSIDSLEDKLRNIEILKKKTNHSETEIAKVYCLFSTILTYTNNVNDKEFDLKKIDSYLSSYEKDLLNKLPDPSKYLKDLYIKIETRRLRLYNTREELKRKYDQTYLLNKQLYEQEKQNIILSANQRLIKIENEYNKKYEQATNEANEFKKQALLKVEDHKKQILEVENSNKLKIQKIFDKSSLARKQIKEKKKELYEQQKLSLQIKNYKDFYKFLQANETFVKDQVNINWSELENLNKQKALNDLEEITNKYISNATNSFIKIAYDNFFSAKNKLSINKEAKALYKSKYNELIANTYKEYSYESDYKNAVSSAHKNYAVDHSITRNKFLEEKIIAKHELDQIYVKSDQDKEKQLISEKLALIKKQYKDSLNELKDKLASKEISKQAYKNRLVEIKIVKKEAIYELKLSSKILRNKETLKTLFIREFAEQKINKKIFESKVNEAQKAIPIETSINVKRFSWLLGFLIPGACELIFFKQYIKGILMLLFTIVNYALFLPFILGQYTEKMKGIFGVIDLGASDHGDARYYLFGGVLSIILMSAMLIYFLISAISANRVAKALYYGCRPSQWSHSKRWLSTSGFPWMISIFGWVLMLFVVVSPVVTSVLLSFTNIGFNHIPPNRSVDWVGLEQWGRWWTLRESNLLGSVGNVLFWTVIWTFASTLIPIALGILVAILTNNPRIKGRKIFRIIFILPWAIPAFVTVGFIKTMFAAGETGYINTILFYLFHIQPKSWLNDISWTRALLIIVQTWIGYAWIFMLVTSNLQSIPKDIYEAGSVDGAKSRHLFWYLTLPQLLLSISPLLIALFVGSFNNFTTIFLFNNGGPAYAKPTPFGEGATDIIVSWVFKLSNPQGVQFPGNQAFGAALATLASMFSIGIALRGFIKSMSRKD
;
A
#
# COMPACT_ATOMS: atom_id res chain seq x y z
N MET A 1 20.80 45.14 2.52
CA MET A 1 20.44 45.26 1.09
C MET A 1 20.34 43.89 0.40
N GLU A 2 21.23 42.92 0.67
CA GLU A 2 21.24 41.60 -0.02
C GLU A 2 20.12 40.58 0.31
N LYS A 3 19.16 40.87 1.22
CA LYS A 3 18.26 39.83 1.79
C LYS A 3 16.75 39.97 1.49
N LEU A 4 16.34 40.88 0.60
CA LEU A 4 14.96 40.95 0.05
C LEU A 4 14.91 40.27 -1.33
N LYS A 5 15.50 39.09 -1.45
CA LYS A 5 15.44 38.33 -2.70
C LYS A 5 14.09 37.64 -2.83
N LEU A 6 13.50 37.75 -4.01
CA LEU A 6 12.40 36.89 -4.45
C LEU A 6 12.99 35.52 -4.77
N TYR A 7 12.22 34.47 -4.53
CA TYR A 7 12.58 33.10 -4.83
C TYR A 7 11.59 32.56 -5.83
N ASN A 8 12.10 31.86 -6.84
CA ASN A 8 11.27 31.09 -7.74
C ASN A 8 11.01 29.69 -7.16
N TRP A 9 10.31 28.83 -7.90
CA TRP A 9 10.00 27.47 -7.44
C TRP A 9 11.24 26.57 -7.28
N TYR A 10 12.35 26.92 -7.93
CA TYR A 10 13.63 26.20 -7.85
C TYR A 10 14.53 26.71 -6.72
N GLY A 11 14.09 27.72 -5.97
CA GLY A 11 14.87 28.34 -4.90
C GLY A 11 15.95 29.30 -5.40
N GLU A 12 15.96 29.62 -6.69
CA GLU A 12 16.84 30.64 -7.26
C GLU A 12 16.40 32.01 -6.78
N SER A 13 17.37 32.86 -6.46
CA SER A 13 17.14 34.16 -5.84
C SER A 13 17.19 35.30 -6.87
N PHE A 14 16.21 36.20 -6.84
CA PHE A 14 16.05 37.34 -7.75
C PHE A 14 15.94 38.64 -6.95
N GLU A 15 16.44 39.74 -7.50
CA GLU A 15 16.29 41.06 -6.89
C GLU A 15 15.00 41.72 -7.35
N ALA A 16 14.24 42.35 -6.46
CA ALA A 16 13.01 43.04 -6.86
C ALA A 16 13.31 44.15 -7.89
N LYS A 17 12.53 44.22 -9.00
CA LYS A 17 12.76 45.20 -10.07
C LYS A 17 12.52 46.64 -9.64
N LEU A 18 11.54 46.86 -8.76
CA LEU A 18 11.41 48.13 -8.06
C LEU A 18 12.17 48.04 -6.73
N PRO A 19 12.94 49.07 -6.36
CA PRO A 19 13.24 49.27 -4.95
C PRO A 19 11.90 49.40 -4.21
N GLU A 20 11.71 48.67 -3.12
CA GLU A 20 10.48 48.81 -2.33
C GLU A 20 10.25 50.30 -1.99
N THR A 21 9.04 50.83 -2.20
CA THR A 21 8.58 52.12 -1.62
C THR A 21 8.57 52.10 -0.10
N THR A 22 8.83 50.94 0.50
CA THR A 22 8.63 50.63 1.90
C THR A 22 9.93 50.28 2.56
N ASN A 23 10.94 51.12 2.39
CA ASN A 23 12.05 51.14 3.34
C ASN A 23 11.73 52.15 4.43
N ASN A 24 10.54 52.03 5.03
CA ASN A 24 10.24 52.73 6.27
C ASN A 24 11.16 52.16 7.36
N LEU A 25 11.54 52.97 8.34
CA LEU A 25 12.27 52.54 9.55
C LEU A 25 11.71 51.22 10.13
N LYS A 26 10.38 51.03 10.05
CA LYS A 26 9.70 49.81 10.49
C LYS A 26 10.11 48.57 9.69
N ASP A 27 10.38 48.68 8.40
CA ASP A 27 10.76 47.57 7.52
C ASP A 27 12.23 47.19 7.68
N TYR A 28 13.12 48.14 7.96
CA TYR A 28 14.49 47.83 8.38
C TYR A 28 14.53 47.08 9.72
N LYS A 29 13.78 47.57 10.73
CA LYS A 29 13.66 46.86 12.02
C LYS A 29 13.07 45.45 11.85
N LYS A 30 12.07 45.32 10.97
CA LYS A 30 11.46 44.03 10.62
C LYS A 30 12.37 43.13 9.78
N GLN A 31 13.27 43.69 8.97
CA GLN A 31 14.26 42.93 8.23
C GLN A 31 15.33 42.38 9.18
N VAL A 32 15.79 43.16 10.15
CA VAL A 32 16.64 42.67 11.25
C VAL A 32 15.94 41.54 11.99
N GLU A 33 14.64 41.70 12.31
CA GLU A 33 13.84 40.65 12.92
C GLU A 33 13.69 39.40 12.03
N ASN A 34 13.48 39.56 10.73
CA ASN A 34 13.40 38.44 9.78
C ASN A 34 14.73 37.70 9.62
N VAL A 35 15.86 38.40 9.57
CA VAL A 35 17.20 37.76 9.51
C VAL A 35 17.49 37.02 10.81
N PHE A 36 17.16 37.62 11.95
CA PHE A 36 17.20 36.95 13.24
C PHE A 36 16.32 35.70 13.28
N LEU A 37 15.09 35.77 12.79
CA LEU A 37 14.19 34.61 12.69
C LEU A 37 14.75 33.53 11.76
N ARG A 38 15.38 33.89 10.64
CA ARG A 38 16.06 32.92 9.75
C ARG A 38 17.27 32.28 10.41
N MET A 39 18.11 33.05 11.10
CA MET A 39 19.23 32.50 11.87
C MET A 39 18.69 31.55 12.94
N LYS A 40 17.61 31.92 13.64
CA LYS A 40 16.94 31.06 14.61
C LYS A 40 16.36 29.79 13.97
N ASP A 41 15.78 29.88 12.78
CA ASP A 41 15.28 28.73 12.02
C ASP A 41 16.42 27.82 11.53
N GLU A 42 17.55 28.39 11.09
CA GLU A 42 18.76 27.65 10.72
C GLU A 42 19.35 26.94 11.95
N ILE A 43 19.49 27.65 13.08
CA ILE A 43 19.92 27.10 14.37
C ILE A 43 18.99 25.97 14.79
N LYS A 44 17.67 26.14 14.67
CA LYS A 44 16.68 25.10 14.98
C LYS A 44 16.80 23.91 14.04
N THR A 45 17.08 24.14 12.76
CA THR A 45 17.25 23.08 11.77
C THR A 45 18.52 22.28 12.05
N ARG A 46 19.66 22.96 12.27
CA ARG A 46 20.92 22.34 12.69
C ARG A 46 20.76 21.61 14.02
N TYR A 47 20.08 22.20 15.00
CA TYR A 47 19.74 21.55 16.27
C TYR A 47 18.95 20.26 16.05
N ASN A 48 17.95 20.25 15.17
CA ASN A 48 17.20 19.02 14.87
C ASN A 48 18.09 17.95 14.20
N ILE A 49 19.00 18.35 13.31
CA ILE A 49 19.99 17.44 12.68
C ILE A 49 20.94 16.88 13.74
N ASP A 50 21.54 17.75 14.55
CA ASP A 50 22.46 17.38 15.62
C ASP A 50 21.77 16.54 16.71
N LYS A 51 20.49 16.80 16.97
CA LYS A 51 19.65 15.98 17.86
C LYS A 51 19.45 14.58 17.31
N ASP A 52 19.20 14.44 16.00
CA ASP A 52 19.08 13.13 15.36
C ASP A 52 20.43 12.40 15.38
N LEU A 53 21.54 13.09 15.10
CA LEU A 53 22.89 12.54 15.23
C LEU A 53 23.18 12.10 16.68
N PHE A 54 22.82 12.90 17.67
CA PHE A 54 22.91 12.56 19.09
C PHE A 54 22.07 11.33 19.44
N LEU A 55 20.82 11.27 18.99
CA LEU A 55 19.95 10.11 19.23
C LEU A 55 20.54 8.84 18.61
N ARG A 56 21.08 8.92 17.40
CA ARG A 56 21.78 7.78 16.76
C ARG A 56 23.04 7.38 17.52
N ALA A 57 23.84 8.35 17.98
CA ALA A 57 25.02 8.09 18.80
C ALA A 57 24.64 7.43 20.13
N LYS A 58 23.58 7.92 20.79
CA LYS A 58 23.03 7.35 22.02
C LYS A 58 22.55 5.91 21.82
N THR A 59 21.78 5.64 20.76
CA THR A 59 21.35 4.28 20.41
C THR A 59 22.58 3.38 20.18
N LYS A 60 23.57 3.84 19.41
CA LYS A 60 24.79 3.05 19.14
C LYS A 60 25.60 2.77 20.41
N ILE A 61 25.72 3.73 21.33
CA ILE A 61 26.38 3.54 22.62
C ILE A 61 25.60 2.54 23.49
N THR A 62 24.26 2.63 23.48
CA THR A 62 23.38 1.73 24.24
C THR A 62 23.44 0.29 23.69
N ASP A 63 23.43 0.14 22.36
CA ASP A 63 23.57 -1.16 21.69
C ASP A 63 24.95 -1.77 21.95
N ASN A 64 26.01 -0.96 21.89
CA ASN A 64 27.36 -1.40 22.22
C ASN A 64 27.47 -1.80 23.69
N LEU A 65 26.88 -1.04 24.61
CA LEU A 65 26.79 -1.39 26.03
C LEU A 65 26.09 -2.75 26.19
N GLN A 66 24.96 -2.97 25.52
CA GLN A 66 24.24 -4.24 25.59
C GLN A 66 25.07 -5.40 25.02
N ARG A 67 25.80 -5.18 23.91
CA ARG A 67 26.72 -6.17 23.33
C ARG A 67 27.89 -6.47 24.26
N GLU A 68 28.53 -5.46 24.83
CA GLU A 68 29.63 -5.61 25.78
C GLU A 68 29.18 -6.36 27.04
N LEU A 69 28.03 -5.98 27.62
CA LEU A 69 27.45 -6.68 28.78
C LEU A 69 27.10 -8.14 28.47
N ASN A 70 26.54 -8.42 27.29
CA ASN A 70 26.25 -9.79 26.86
C ASN A 70 27.53 -10.60 26.64
N SER A 71 28.53 -10.02 25.96
CA SER A 71 29.84 -10.64 25.74
C SER A 71 30.52 -10.96 27.07
N HIS A 72 30.51 -10.01 28.01
CA HIS A 72 31.07 -10.15 29.34
C HIS A 72 30.37 -11.25 30.16
N LYS A 73 29.04 -11.29 30.13
CA LYS A 73 28.24 -12.37 30.73
C LYS A 73 28.55 -13.74 30.12
N ILE A 74 28.75 -13.82 28.81
CA ILE A 74 29.12 -15.06 28.11
C ILE A 74 30.53 -15.49 28.51
N ALA A 75 31.50 -14.57 28.57
CA ALA A 75 32.86 -14.83 28.99
C ALA A 75 32.91 -15.39 30.43
N TYR A 76 32.18 -14.78 31.36
CA TYR A 76 32.02 -15.27 32.74
C TYR A 76 31.41 -16.69 32.77
N LYS A 77 30.31 -16.91 32.04
CA LYS A 77 29.69 -18.24 31.94
C LYS A 77 30.63 -19.29 31.37
N ASN A 78 31.42 -18.93 30.36
CA ASN A 78 32.39 -19.84 29.74
C ASN A 78 33.51 -20.24 30.72
N LYS A 79 34.06 -19.29 31.49
CA LYS A 79 35.06 -19.58 32.53
C LYS A 79 34.55 -20.64 33.53
N LEU A 80 33.31 -20.52 33.99
CA LEU A 80 32.71 -21.50 34.91
C LEU A 80 32.31 -22.82 34.24
N LYS A 81 31.87 -22.75 32.97
CA LYS A 81 31.44 -23.91 32.19
C LYS A 81 32.59 -24.89 31.96
N VAL A 82 33.81 -24.40 31.73
CA VAL A 82 35.00 -25.25 31.52
C VAL A 82 35.25 -26.19 32.71
N PHE A 83 35.16 -25.68 33.94
CA PHE A 83 35.28 -26.51 35.14
C PHE A 83 34.11 -27.49 35.29
N LYS A 84 32.86 -27.02 35.12
CA LYS A 84 31.68 -27.89 35.18
C LYS A 84 31.71 -29.03 34.17
N ASP A 85 32.10 -28.74 32.93
CA ASP A 85 32.21 -29.74 31.87
C ASP A 85 33.35 -30.74 32.15
N SER A 86 34.49 -30.27 32.67
CA SER A 86 35.61 -31.14 33.06
C SER A 86 35.25 -32.07 34.24
N ILE A 87 34.54 -31.56 35.25
CA ILE A 87 34.05 -32.37 36.39
C ILE A 87 33.02 -33.40 35.88
N ARG A 88 32.08 -32.97 35.03
CA ARG A 88 31.05 -33.84 34.45
C ARG A 88 31.64 -34.95 33.59
N LYS A 89 32.71 -34.67 32.84
CA LYS A 89 33.43 -35.68 32.04
C LYS A 89 34.10 -36.76 32.89
N LEU A 90 34.23 -36.60 34.20
CA LEU A 90 34.80 -37.58 35.13
C LEU A 90 33.72 -38.20 36.04
N SER A 91 32.43 -38.13 35.66
CA SER A 91 31.33 -38.68 36.47
C SER A 91 31.32 -40.21 36.55
N TYR A 92 32.05 -40.92 35.69
CA TYR A 92 32.07 -42.39 35.64
C TYR A 92 33.11 -43.03 36.59
N VAL A 93 33.73 -42.26 37.47
CA VAL A 93 34.88 -42.68 38.30
C VAL A 93 34.46 -43.05 39.74
N ASP A 94 33.16 -42.98 40.04
CA ASP A 94 32.59 -43.20 41.38
C ASP A 94 32.80 -44.65 41.86
N SER A 95 32.56 -45.63 40.99
CA SER A 95 32.89 -47.04 41.23
C SER A 95 33.74 -47.61 40.09
N LEU A 96 34.43 -48.73 40.36
CA LEU A 96 35.15 -49.45 39.32
C LEU A 96 34.20 -49.99 38.24
N ASN A 97 33.01 -50.44 38.65
CA ASN A 97 31.97 -50.90 37.73
C ASN A 97 31.52 -49.79 36.77
N ASP A 98 31.40 -48.55 37.25
CA ASP A 98 31.05 -47.40 36.40
C ASP A 98 32.14 -47.08 35.38
N LEU A 99 33.42 -47.19 35.78
CA LEU A 99 34.56 -46.99 34.88
C LEU A 99 34.62 -48.08 33.80
N LEU A 100 34.41 -49.33 34.19
CA LEU A 100 34.35 -50.47 33.27
C LEU A 100 33.18 -50.36 32.31
N ASN A 101 31.98 -50.03 32.80
CA ASN A 101 30.80 -49.76 31.97
C ASN A 101 31.03 -48.61 30.97
N TYR A 102 31.71 -47.55 31.40
CA TYR A 102 32.08 -46.43 30.53
C TYR A 102 33.07 -46.86 29.43
N GLU A 103 34.14 -47.58 29.76
CA GLU A 103 35.11 -48.08 28.78
C GLU A 103 34.47 -49.10 27.82
N LEU A 104 33.59 -49.99 28.29
CA LEU A 104 32.81 -50.91 27.43
C LEU A 104 31.89 -50.14 26.47
N LYS A 105 31.21 -49.08 26.94
CA LYS A 105 30.38 -48.22 26.08
C LYS A 105 31.22 -47.49 25.04
N LYS A 106 32.41 -47.03 25.41
CA LYS A 106 33.38 -46.40 24.48
C LYS A 106 33.85 -47.39 23.41
N LEU A 107 34.10 -48.65 23.77
CA LEU A 107 34.43 -49.71 22.80
C LEU A 107 33.25 -50.01 21.85
N LYS A 108 32.02 -50.08 22.34
CA LYS A 108 30.80 -50.20 21.51
C LYS A 108 30.65 -49.03 20.53
N LEU A 109 30.92 -47.80 20.98
CA LEU A 109 30.92 -46.61 20.12
C LEU A 109 32.01 -46.68 19.06
N LYS A 110 33.22 -47.11 19.43
CA LYS A 110 34.34 -47.29 18.49
C LYS A 110 34.00 -48.33 17.42
N LYS A 111 33.35 -49.43 17.79
CA LYS A 111 32.80 -50.42 16.82
C LYS A 111 31.79 -49.77 15.87
N LYS A 112 30.84 -48.99 16.39
CA LYS A 112 29.84 -48.28 15.56
C LYS A 112 30.50 -47.25 14.62
N GLN A 113 31.53 -46.55 15.08
CA GLN A 113 32.30 -45.61 14.28
C GLN A 113 33.11 -46.31 13.19
N ASN A 114 33.74 -47.45 13.50
CA ASN A 114 34.40 -48.29 12.49
C ASN A 114 33.41 -48.74 11.41
N LYS A 115 32.21 -49.21 11.79
CA LYS A 115 31.17 -49.57 10.83
C LYS A 115 30.75 -48.39 9.96
N LYS A 116 30.49 -47.23 10.57
CA LYS A 116 30.14 -46.02 9.82
C LYS A 116 31.27 -45.58 8.87
N TYR A 117 32.51 -45.64 9.33
CA TYR A 117 33.68 -45.35 8.49
C TYR A 117 33.75 -46.28 7.28
N VAL A 118 33.46 -47.58 7.46
CA VAL A 118 33.36 -48.55 6.35
C VAL A 118 32.22 -48.16 5.39
N ASP A 119 31.03 -47.85 5.89
CA ASP A 119 29.88 -47.47 5.06
C ASP A 119 30.16 -46.19 4.26
N ASP A 120 30.74 -45.17 4.91
CA ASP A 120 31.11 -43.89 4.28
C ASP A 120 32.24 -44.09 3.24
N PHE A 121 33.23 -44.93 3.54
CA PHE A 121 34.34 -45.24 2.63
C PHE A 121 33.87 -46.04 1.40
N ILE A 122 32.97 -47.02 1.58
CA ILE A 122 32.37 -47.78 0.47
C ILE A 122 31.51 -46.87 -0.41
N ASN A 123 30.71 -45.99 0.18
CA ASN A 123 29.93 -45.02 -0.60
C ASN A 123 30.83 -44.05 -1.38
N SER A 124 31.96 -43.64 -0.79
CA SER A 124 32.96 -42.82 -1.49
C SER A 124 33.59 -43.57 -2.68
N LEU A 125 33.98 -44.84 -2.51
CA LEU A 125 34.53 -45.68 -3.59
C LEU A 125 33.54 -45.99 -4.70
N LYS A 126 32.25 -46.14 -4.40
CA LYS A 126 31.20 -46.35 -5.41
C LYS A 126 31.06 -45.16 -6.35
N ASN A 127 31.26 -43.95 -5.83
CA ASN A 127 31.14 -42.70 -6.58
C ASN A 127 32.47 -42.22 -7.18
N SER A 128 33.59 -42.94 -6.98
CA SER A 128 34.91 -42.57 -7.52
C SER A 128 35.11 -43.09 -8.97
N ILE A 129 36.00 -42.44 -9.72
CA ILE A 129 36.32 -42.75 -11.13
C ILE A 129 37.37 -43.88 -11.25
N ASP A 130 37.91 -44.36 -10.13
CA ASP A 130 39.01 -45.33 -10.10
C ASP A 130 38.70 -46.64 -10.87
N SER A 131 39.75 -47.29 -11.35
CA SER A 131 39.66 -48.58 -12.06
C SER A 131 39.08 -49.68 -11.15
N LEU A 132 38.49 -50.72 -11.76
CA LEU A 132 37.90 -51.83 -11.00
C LEU A 132 38.96 -52.57 -10.16
N GLU A 133 40.18 -52.74 -10.68
CA GLU A 133 41.30 -53.38 -9.96
C GLU A 133 41.73 -52.56 -8.74
N ASP A 134 41.84 -51.24 -8.86
CA ASP A 134 42.20 -50.36 -7.74
C ASP A 134 41.13 -50.35 -6.65
N LYS A 135 39.85 -50.39 -7.05
CA LYS A 135 38.72 -50.48 -6.11
C LYS A 135 38.75 -51.79 -5.31
N LEU A 136 39.02 -52.92 -5.98
CA LEU A 136 39.13 -54.22 -5.32
C LEU A 136 40.31 -54.28 -4.35
N ARG A 137 41.48 -53.76 -4.76
CA ARG A 137 42.66 -53.67 -3.90
C ARG A 137 42.40 -52.83 -2.64
N ASN A 138 41.74 -51.68 -2.78
CA ASN A 138 41.40 -50.81 -1.66
C ASN A 138 40.40 -51.43 -0.69
N ILE A 139 39.43 -52.19 -1.19
CA ILE A 139 38.49 -52.96 -0.37
C ILE A 139 39.24 -54.03 0.45
N GLU A 140 40.23 -54.69 -0.14
CA GLU A 140 41.01 -55.71 0.55
C GLU A 140 41.89 -55.13 1.67
N ILE A 141 42.53 -53.98 1.42
CA ILE A 141 43.27 -53.21 2.44
C ILE A 141 42.34 -52.77 3.57
N LEU A 142 41.15 -52.25 3.23
CA LEU A 142 40.15 -51.84 4.22
C LEU A 142 39.75 -53.04 5.09
N LYS A 143 39.44 -54.19 4.47
CA LYS A 143 39.05 -55.43 5.16
C LYS A 143 40.12 -55.91 6.14
N LYS A 144 41.40 -55.89 5.74
CA LYS A 144 42.52 -56.28 6.61
C LYS A 144 42.64 -55.34 7.82
N LYS A 145 42.53 -54.03 7.59
CA LYS A 145 42.64 -53.00 8.63
C LYS A 145 41.44 -53.02 9.60
N THR A 146 40.22 -53.20 9.10
CA THR A 146 39.01 -53.24 9.91
C THR A 146 38.93 -54.54 10.70
N ASN A 147 39.26 -55.69 10.11
CA ASN A 147 39.31 -56.97 10.84
C ASN A 147 40.33 -56.93 11.98
N HIS A 148 41.52 -56.37 11.76
CA HIS A 148 42.51 -56.19 12.83
C HIS A 148 41.97 -55.26 13.94
N SER A 149 41.36 -54.13 13.56
CA SER A 149 40.78 -53.19 14.54
C SER A 149 39.60 -53.79 15.32
N GLU A 150 38.73 -54.56 14.67
CA GLU A 150 37.59 -55.22 15.32
C GLU A 150 38.02 -56.37 16.24
N THR A 151 39.04 -57.14 15.84
CA THR A 151 39.61 -58.20 16.71
C THR A 151 40.25 -57.60 17.95
N GLU A 152 41.01 -56.50 17.85
CA GLU A 152 41.57 -55.80 19.01
C GLU A 152 40.47 -55.19 19.90
N ILE A 153 39.43 -54.60 19.32
CA ILE A 153 38.26 -54.11 20.09
C ILE A 153 37.57 -55.26 20.82
N ALA A 154 37.40 -56.42 20.18
CA ALA A 154 36.76 -57.60 20.77
C ALA A 154 37.59 -58.20 21.91
N LYS A 155 38.92 -58.28 21.77
CA LYS A 155 39.84 -58.72 22.83
C LYS A 155 39.72 -57.85 24.07
N VAL A 156 39.83 -56.53 23.93
CA VAL A 156 39.76 -55.59 25.06
C VAL A 156 38.36 -55.58 25.67
N TYR A 157 37.31 -55.70 24.84
CA TYR A 157 35.94 -55.80 25.32
C TYR A 157 35.75 -57.05 26.18
N CYS A 158 36.25 -58.20 25.74
CA CYS A 158 36.23 -59.47 26.48
C CYS A 158 36.95 -59.36 27.82
N LEU A 159 38.17 -58.81 27.84
CA LEU A 159 38.92 -58.67 29.10
C LEU A 159 38.18 -57.76 30.11
N PHE A 160 37.60 -56.65 29.66
CA PHE A 160 36.86 -55.74 30.53
C PHE A 160 35.48 -56.28 30.92
N SER A 161 34.80 -57.04 30.06
CA SER A 161 33.55 -57.72 30.40
C SER A 161 33.79 -58.83 31.41
N THR A 162 34.84 -59.63 31.25
CA THR A 162 35.22 -60.68 32.22
C THR A 162 35.53 -60.09 33.60
N ILE A 163 36.29 -59.00 33.67
CA ILE A 163 36.55 -58.31 34.95
C ILE A 163 35.24 -57.79 35.57
N LEU A 164 34.37 -57.16 34.78
CA LEU A 164 33.08 -56.65 35.25
C LEU A 164 32.14 -57.77 35.74
N THR A 165 32.10 -58.89 35.03
CA THR A 165 31.30 -60.06 35.42
C THR A 165 31.83 -60.68 36.70
N TYR A 166 33.16 -60.73 36.87
CA TYR A 166 33.79 -61.20 38.11
C TYR A 166 33.45 -60.29 39.29
N THR A 167 33.63 -58.97 39.14
CA THR A 167 33.40 -58.00 40.23
C THR A 167 31.93 -57.84 40.62
N ASN A 168 30.99 -58.22 39.75
CA ASN A 168 29.57 -58.21 40.05
C ASN A 168 29.09 -59.48 40.77
N ASN A 169 29.74 -60.63 40.52
CA ASN A 169 29.22 -61.94 40.93
C ASN A 169 30.08 -62.63 42.00
N VAL A 170 31.33 -62.21 42.22
CA VAL A 170 32.27 -62.83 43.15
C VAL A 170 32.85 -61.79 44.11
N ASN A 171 32.84 -62.07 45.41
CA ASN A 171 33.24 -61.16 46.49
C ASN A 171 34.71 -61.31 46.93
N ASP A 172 35.58 -61.82 46.07
CA ASP A 172 37.02 -61.87 46.31
C ASP A 172 37.79 -61.19 45.16
N LYS A 173 39.11 -61.04 45.32
CA LYS A 173 39.98 -60.38 44.33
C LYS A 173 41.06 -61.33 43.81
N GLU A 174 40.77 -62.63 43.85
CA GLU A 174 41.70 -63.68 43.42
C GLU A 174 41.56 -64.00 41.93
N PHE A 175 40.46 -63.58 41.29
CA PHE A 175 40.17 -63.80 39.86
C PHE A 175 40.19 -65.28 39.47
N ASP A 176 39.71 -66.15 40.36
CA ASP A 176 39.52 -67.58 40.08
C ASP A 176 38.40 -67.80 39.05
N LEU A 177 38.79 -68.07 37.81
CA LEU A 177 37.89 -68.23 36.67
C LEU A 177 36.87 -69.36 36.84
N LYS A 178 37.14 -70.35 37.70
CA LYS A 178 36.17 -71.43 37.98
C LYS A 178 34.87 -70.90 38.58
N LYS A 179 34.93 -69.79 39.34
CA LYS A 179 33.78 -69.18 40.01
C LYS A 179 32.83 -68.43 39.07
N ILE A 180 33.28 -68.09 37.87
CA ILE A 180 32.48 -67.38 36.86
C ILE A 180 32.31 -68.16 35.56
N ASP A 181 32.72 -69.43 35.51
CA ASP A 181 32.75 -70.22 34.28
C ASP A 181 31.36 -70.38 33.63
N SER A 182 30.29 -70.38 34.42
CA SER A 182 28.90 -70.41 33.95
C SER A 182 28.43 -69.11 33.28
N TYR A 183 29.11 -68.00 33.53
CA TYR A 183 28.77 -66.67 32.99
C TYR A 183 29.64 -66.25 31.79
N LEU A 184 30.66 -67.04 31.45
CA LEU A 184 31.56 -66.78 30.34
C LEU A 184 31.04 -67.42 29.05
N SER A 185 31.04 -66.65 27.96
CA SER A 185 30.74 -67.17 26.63
C SER A 185 31.86 -68.08 26.11
N SER A 186 31.53 -68.99 25.19
CA SER A 186 32.50 -69.91 24.57
C SER A 186 33.71 -69.19 23.94
N TYR A 187 33.50 -67.99 23.40
CA TYR A 187 34.54 -67.14 22.84
C TYR A 187 35.45 -66.52 23.92
N GLU A 188 34.89 -66.06 25.05
CA GLU A 188 35.68 -65.53 26.17
C GLU A 188 36.56 -66.62 26.78
N LYS A 189 36.05 -67.86 26.87
CA LYS A 189 36.82 -69.03 27.33
C LYS A 189 38.00 -69.35 26.40
N ASP A 190 37.80 -69.38 25.09
CA ASP A 190 38.86 -69.61 24.10
C ASP A 190 39.94 -68.52 24.13
N LEU A 191 39.55 -67.26 24.33
CA LEU A 191 40.49 -66.14 24.44
C LEU A 191 41.32 -66.23 25.73
N LEU A 192 40.68 -66.56 26.86
CA LEU A 192 41.34 -66.66 28.15
C LEU A 192 42.30 -67.85 28.21
N ASN A 193 41.96 -69.00 27.62
CA ASN A 193 42.82 -70.19 27.57
C ASN A 193 44.12 -70.00 26.77
N LYS A 194 44.18 -68.99 25.89
CA LYS A 194 45.39 -68.62 25.13
C LYS A 194 46.37 -67.79 25.95
N LEU A 195 45.99 -67.34 27.15
CA LEU A 195 46.88 -66.61 28.06
C LEU A 195 47.65 -67.59 28.96
N PRO A 196 48.96 -67.37 29.18
CA PRO A 196 49.80 -68.30 29.96
C PRO A 196 49.41 -68.39 31.44
N ASP A 197 48.86 -67.32 32.03
CA ASP A 197 48.23 -67.31 33.36
C ASP A 197 47.06 -66.30 33.38
N PRO A 198 45.83 -66.75 33.07
CA PRO A 198 44.68 -65.86 32.89
C PRO A 198 44.27 -65.14 34.18
N SER A 199 44.31 -65.83 35.32
CA SER A 199 43.87 -65.28 36.61
C SER A 199 44.82 -64.19 37.10
N LYS A 200 46.14 -64.42 37.00
CA LYS A 200 47.15 -63.40 37.34
C LYS A 200 47.09 -62.20 36.40
N TYR A 201 46.92 -62.43 35.10
CA TYR A 201 46.80 -61.35 34.11
C TYR A 201 45.58 -60.45 34.36
N LEU A 202 44.41 -61.04 34.65
CA LEU A 202 43.20 -60.30 34.97
C LEU A 202 43.34 -59.52 36.29
N LYS A 203 44.03 -60.09 37.29
CA LYS A 203 44.33 -59.42 38.56
C LYS A 203 45.24 -58.21 38.38
N ASP A 204 46.32 -58.33 37.59
CA ASP A 204 47.22 -57.21 37.28
C ASP A 204 46.51 -56.11 36.48
N LEU A 205 45.67 -56.51 35.51
CA LEU A 205 44.85 -55.59 34.73
C LEU A 205 43.82 -54.86 35.60
N TYR A 206 43.18 -55.56 36.54
CA TYR A 206 42.28 -54.99 37.54
C TYR A 206 43.00 -53.93 38.39
N ILE A 207 44.17 -54.26 38.95
CA ILE A 207 44.97 -53.32 39.76
C ILE A 207 45.32 -52.07 38.95
N LYS A 208 45.70 -52.23 37.67
CA LYS A 208 46.02 -51.12 36.77
C LYS A 208 44.82 -50.23 36.48
N ILE A 209 43.62 -50.80 36.28
CA ILE A 209 42.39 -50.05 36.06
C ILE A 209 41.97 -49.31 37.33
N GLU A 210 42.07 -49.95 38.50
CA GLU A 210 41.71 -49.35 39.79
C GLU A 210 42.66 -48.20 40.17
N THR A 211 43.97 -48.36 39.92
CA THR A 211 44.95 -47.28 40.10
C THR A 211 44.63 -46.07 39.21
N ARG A 212 44.23 -46.33 37.95
CA ARG A 212 43.77 -45.29 37.03
C ARG A 212 42.49 -44.61 37.51
N ARG A 213 41.53 -45.38 38.05
CA ARG A 213 40.29 -44.85 38.65
C ARG A 213 40.61 -43.88 39.78
N LEU A 214 41.45 -44.29 40.74
CA LEU A 214 41.84 -43.48 41.88
C LEU A 214 42.52 -42.17 41.46
N ARG A 215 43.41 -42.22 40.46
CA ARG A 215 44.04 -41.01 39.90
C ARG A 215 43.00 -40.05 39.32
N LEU A 216 42.07 -40.56 38.51
CA LEU A 216 41.01 -39.75 37.88
C LEU A 216 40.03 -39.19 38.93
N TYR A 217 39.76 -39.95 40.00
CA TYR A 217 38.93 -39.52 41.12
C TYR A 217 39.57 -38.32 41.83
N ASN A 218 40.86 -38.42 42.15
CA ASN A 218 41.63 -37.33 42.77
C ASN A 218 41.67 -36.09 41.88
N THR A 219 41.84 -36.25 40.56
CA THR A 219 41.78 -35.13 39.61
C THR A 219 40.41 -34.44 39.62
N ARG A 220 39.31 -35.20 39.72
CA ARG A 220 37.96 -34.64 39.80
C ARG A 220 37.73 -33.86 41.09
N GLU A 221 38.17 -34.39 42.22
CA GLU A 221 38.05 -33.71 43.52
C GLU A 221 38.91 -32.42 43.57
N GLU A 222 40.10 -32.43 42.96
CA GLU A 222 40.92 -31.23 42.79
C GLU A 222 40.20 -30.16 41.93
N LEU A 223 39.56 -30.58 40.82
CA LEU A 223 38.78 -29.68 39.97
C LEU A 223 37.56 -29.10 40.70
N LYS A 224 36.89 -29.88 41.58
CA LYS A 224 35.80 -29.37 42.43
C LYS A 224 36.32 -28.32 43.40
N ARG A 225 37.41 -28.58 44.12
CA ARG A 225 38.04 -27.60 45.03
C ARG A 225 38.41 -26.31 44.30
N LYS A 226 39.04 -26.42 43.12
CA LYS A 226 39.37 -25.25 42.27
C LYS A 226 38.13 -24.49 41.81
N TYR A 227 37.05 -25.19 41.47
CA TYR A 227 35.78 -24.57 41.11
C TYR A 227 35.18 -23.78 42.28
N ASP A 228 35.12 -24.39 43.48
CA ASP A 228 34.52 -23.77 44.66
C ASP A 228 35.30 -22.53 45.13
N GLN A 229 36.64 -22.60 45.11
CA GLN A 229 37.51 -21.46 45.45
C GLN A 229 37.37 -20.30 44.45
N THR A 230 37.30 -20.59 43.15
CA THR A 230 37.30 -19.54 42.11
C THR A 230 35.92 -18.98 41.81
N TYR A 231 34.84 -19.67 42.21
CA TYR A 231 33.46 -19.25 41.93
C TYR A 231 33.12 -17.90 42.55
N LEU A 232 33.37 -17.74 43.86
CA LEU A 232 33.03 -16.51 44.59
C LEU A 232 33.83 -15.31 44.06
N LEU A 233 35.14 -15.50 43.86
CA LEU A 233 36.04 -14.47 43.34
C LEU A 233 35.65 -14.01 41.93
N ASN A 234 35.38 -14.95 41.00
CA ASN A 234 34.97 -14.61 39.64
C ASN A 234 33.61 -13.90 39.59
N LYS A 235 32.71 -14.22 40.53
CA LYS A 235 31.40 -13.55 40.65
C LYS A 235 31.56 -12.09 41.11
N GLN A 236 32.45 -11.83 42.06
CA GLN A 236 32.76 -10.47 42.54
C GLN A 236 33.41 -9.64 41.43
N LEU A 237 34.42 -10.18 40.74
CA LEU A 237 35.08 -9.51 39.61
C LEU A 237 34.09 -9.19 38.48
N TYR A 238 33.18 -10.12 38.17
CA TYR A 238 32.13 -9.91 37.17
C TYR A 238 31.24 -8.71 37.49
N GLU A 239 30.76 -8.58 38.74
CA GLU A 239 29.90 -7.45 39.11
C GLU A 239 30.66 -6.12 39.11
N GLN A 240 31.93 -6.10 39.54
CA GLN A 240 32.77 -4.89 39.49
C GLN A 240 33.00 -4.41 38.05
N GLU A 241 33.44 -5.30 37.16
CA GLU A 241 33.70 -4.96 35.75
C GLU A 241 32.42 -4.50 35.03
N LYS A 242 31.29 -5.15 35.32
CA LYS A 242 29.97 -4.75 34.82
C LYS A 242 29.62 -3.31 35.21
N GLN A 243 29.86 -2.91 36.46
CA GLN A 243 29.63 -1.53 36.91
C GLN A 243 30.55 -0.54 36.19
N ASN A 244 31.82 -0.89 35.99
CA ASN A 244 32.77 -0.04 35.26
C ASN A 244 32.39 0.16 33.79
N ILE A 245 31.90 -0.88 33.12
CA ILE A 245 31.40 -0.81 31.74
C ILE A 245 30.19 0.15 31.66
N ILE A 246 29.25 0.04 32.59
CA ILE A 246 28.08 0.93 32.67
C ILE A 246 28.51 2.38 32.91
N LEU A 247 29.41 2.60 33.87
CA LEU A 247 29.92 3.94 34.21
C LEU A 247 30.61 4.61 33.02
N SER A 248 31.48 3.90 32.32
CA SER A 248 32.19 4.38 31.12
C SER A 248 31.22 4.79 30.00
N ALA A 249 30.19 3.97 29.76
CA ALA A 249 29.14 4.30 28.78
C ALA A 249 28.37 5.57 29.17
N ASN A 250 28.02 5.72 30.45
CA ASN A 250 27.32 6.89 30.96
C ASN A 250 28.15 8.18 30.86
N GLN A 251 29.44 8.12 31.17
CA GLN A 251 30.35 9.27 31.02
C GLN A 251 30.43 9.75 29.55
N ARG A 252 30.49 8.81 28.59
CA ARG A 252 30.47 9.14 27.15
C ARG A 252 29.16 9.81 26.74
N LEU A 253 28.02 9.33 27.24
CA LEU A 253 26.71 9.93 26.96
C LEU A 253 26.63 11.37 27.46
N ILE A 254 27.03 11.61 28.72
CA ILE A 254 27.03 12.95 29.33
C ILE A 254 27.94 13.90 28.54
N LYS A 255 29.13 13.44 28.12
CA LYS A 255 30.06 14.26 27.33
C LYS A 255 29.44 14.73 26.01
N ILE A 256 28.84 13.81 25.25
CA ILE A 256 28.22 14.14 23.96
C ILE A 256 27.01 15.06 24.15
N GLU A 257 26.20 14.81 25.18
CA GLU A 257 25.05 15.67 25.52
C GLU A 257 25.49 17.11 25.84
N ASN A 258 26.55 17.27 26.64
CA ASN A 258 27.11 18.58 26.95
C ASN A 258 27.68 19.31 25.72
N GLU A 259 28.42 18.60 24.86
CA GLU A 259 28.96 19.17 23.61
C GLU A 259 27.84 19.66 22.68
N TYR A 260 26.77 18.87 22.56
CA TYR A 260 25.58 19.21 21.78
C TYR A 260 24.85 20.44 22.32
N ASN A 261 24.58 20.49 23.62
CA ASN A 261 23.87 21.61 24.25
C ASN A 261 24.67 22.92 24.17
N LYS A 262 25.99 22.86 24.38
CA LYS A 262 26.87 24.03 24.35
C LYS A 262 26.92 24.70 22.97
N LYS A 263 26.95 23.91 21.89
CA LYS A 263 26.92 24.44 20.50
C LYS A 263 25.64 25.20 20.20
N TYR A 264 24.50 24.68 20.67
CA TYR A 264 23.20 25.33 20.48
C TYR A 264 23.11 26.66 21.24
N GLU A 265 23.60 26.69 22.47
CA GLU A 265 23.63 27.89 23.30
C GLU A 265 24.50 28.99 22.67
N GLN A 266 25.72 28.65 22.23
CA GLN A 266 26.63 29.58 21.56
C GLN A 266 26.01 30.21 20.31
N ALA A 267 25.46 29.40 19.40
CA ALA A 267 24.84 29.92 18.19
C ALA A 267 23.61 30.81 18.48
N THR A 268 22.87 30.50 19.55
CA THR A 268 21.73 31.33 20.00
C THR A 268 22.19 32.69 20.51
N ASN A 269 23.29 32.72 21.27
CA ASN A 269 23.88 33.96 21.78
C ASN A 269 24.41 34.85 20.64
N GLU A 270 25.13 34.28 19.68
CA GLU A 270 25.62 34.99 18.49
C GLU A 270 24.46 35.62 17.68
N ALA A 271 23.34 34.90 17.51
CA ALA A 271 22.17 35.42 16.82
C ALA A 271 21.53 36.60 17.56
N ASN A 272 21.50 36.55 18.90
CA ASN A 272 20.98 37.63 19.73
C ASN A 272 21.88 38.88 19.66
N GLU A 273 23.21 38.71 19.71
CA GLU A 273 24.16 39.81 19.55
C GLU A 273 24.06 40.46 18.17
N PHE A 274 23.98 39.65 17.11
CA PHE A 274 23.74 40.14 15.75
C PHE A 274 22.49 41.02 15.68
N LYS A 275 21.37 40.56 16.26
CA LYS A 275 20.12 41.34 16.28
C LYS A 275 20.31 42.69 16.96
N LYS A 276 21.00 42.71 18.11
CA LYS A 276 21.27 43.95 18.86
C LYS A 276 22.10 44.93 18.05
N GLN A 277 23.22 44.49 17.46
CA GLN A 277 24.10 45.33 16.65
C GLN A 277 23.42 45.84 15.37
N ALA A 278 22.62 45.00 14.72
CA ALA A 278 21.91 45.37 13.51
C ALA A 278 20.79 46.39 13.77
N LEU A 279 20.10 46.33 14.92
CA LEU A 279 19.11 47.34 15.32
C LEU A 279 19.76 48.70 15.59
N LEU A 280 20.93 48.73 16.24
CA LEU A 280 21.68 49.99 16.49
C LEU A 280 22.05 50.70 15.19
N LYS A 281 22.62 49.97 14.21
CA LYS A 281 22.95 50.52 12.88
C LYS A 281 21.74 51.10 12.13
N VAL A 282 20.55 50.51 12.33
CA VAL A 282 19.30 51.02 11.73
C VAL A 282 18.87 52.34 12.38
N GLU A 283 19.15 52.53 13.67
CA GLU A 283 18.87 53.79 14.36
C GLU A 283 19.83 54.89 13.94
N ASP A 284 21.12 54.58 13.79
CA ASP A 284 22.16 55.54 13.33
C ASP A 284 21.85 56.12 11.94
N HIS A 285 21.28 55.31 11.04
CA HIS A 285 21.03 55.70 9.64
C HIS A 285 19.58 56.17 9.38
N LYS A 286 18.78 56.36 10.43
CA LYS A 286 17.34 56.66 10.35
C LYS A 286 16.99 57.85 9.43
N LYS A 287 17.78 58.92 9.44
CA LYS A 287 17.51 60.13 8.63
C LYS A 287 17.71 59.89 7.12
N GLN A 288 18.81 59.26 6.73
CA GLN A 288 19.09 58.90 5.34
C GLN A 288 18.05 57.93 4.76
N ILE A 289 17.55 57.01 5.60
CA ILE A 289 16.50 56.05 5.24
C ILE A 289 15.18 56.76 4.87
N LEU A 290 14.77 57.76 5.66
CA LEU A 290 13.52 58.51 5.45
C LEU A 290 13.57 59.41 4.20
N GLU A 291 14.72 59.99 3.87
CA GLU A 291 14.89 60.82 2.67
C GLU A 291 14.82 59.99 1.37
N VAL A 292 15.46 58.82 1.36
CA VAL A 292 15.39 57.86 0.24
C VAL A 292 13.96 57.32 0.05
N GLU A 293 13.21 57.11 1.14
CA GLU A 293 11.81 56.66 1.11
C GLU A 293 10.90 57.66 0.37
N ASN A 294 11.02 58.95 0.69
CA ASN A 294 10.22 60.00 0.06
C ASN A 294 10.55 60.16 -1.44
N SER A 295 11.83 60.06 -1.81
CA SER A 295 12.27 60.09 -3.22
C SER A 295 11.73 58.88 -4.02
N ASN A 296 11.76 57.69 -3.44
CA ASN A 296 11.29 56.46 -4.09
C ASN A 296 9.76 56.42 -4.26
N LYS A 297 8.99 56.95 -3.30
CA LYS A 297 7.52 57.07 -3.40
C LYS A 297 7.09 57.88 -4.62
N LEU A 298 7.71 59.04 -4.85
CA LEU A 298 7.41 59.90 -5.99
C LEU A 298 7.77 59.25 -7.34
N LYS A 299 8.91 58.55 -7.41
CA LYS A 299 9.33 57.81 -8.63
C LYS A 299 8.35 56.68 -8.96
N ILE A 300 7.93 55.92 -7.95
CA ILE A 300 7.05 54.76 -8.13
C ILE A 300 5.64 55.18 -8.55
N GLN A 301 5.11 56.28 -7.99
CA GLN A 301 3.80 56.80 -8.38
C GLN A 301 3.77 57.21 -9.87
N LYS A 302 4.82 57.90 -10.36
CA LYS A 302 4.95 58.23 -11.79
C LYS A 302 4.97 57.00 -12.71
N ILE A 303 5.64 55.91 -12.29
CA ILE A 303 5.68 54.64 -13.04
C ILE A 303 4.30 53.97 -13.04
N PHE A 304 3.59 53.97 -11.91
CA PHE A 304 2.24 53.42 -11.82
C PHE A 304 1.24 54.18 -12.71
N ASP A 305 1.27 55.51 -12.70
CA ASP A 305 0.37 56.33 -13.51
C ASP A 305 0.62 56.11 -15.00
N LYS A 306 1.88 56.16 -15.45
CA LYS A 306 2.27 55.86 -16.84
C LYS A 306 1.84 54.46 -17.28
N SER A 307 2.06 53.46 -16.44
CA SER A 307 1.74 52.05 -16.76
C SER A 307 0.24 51.74 -16.73
N SER A 308 -0.53 52.42 -15.88
CA SER A 308 -1.98 52.27 -15.82
C SER A 308 -2.66 52.85 -17.07
N LEU A 309 -2.20 54.02 -17.51
CA LEU A 309 -2.63 54.67 -18.75
C LEU A 309 -2.33 53.79 -19.98
N ALA A 310 -1.09 53.28 -20.09
CA ALA A 310 -0.70 52.38 -21.18
C ALA A 310 -1.53 51.09 -21.20
N ARG A 311 -1.84 50.50 -20.03
CA ARG A 311 -2.71 49.32 -19.93
C ARG A 311 -4.14 49.61 -20.37
N LYS A 312 -4.68 50.80 -20.06
CA LYS A 312 -6.02 51.23 -20.52
C LYS A 312 -6.07 51.35 -22.05
N GLN A 313 -5.08 52.01 -22.65
CA GLN A 313 -4.98 52.15 -24.12
C GLN A 313 -4.86 50.80 -24.84
N ILE A 314 -4.07 49.85 -24.30
CA ILE A 314 -3.96 48.48 -24.87
C ILE A 314 -5.30 47.74 -24.78
N LYS A 315 -6.07 47.94 -23.71
CA LYS A 315 -7.37 47.29 -23.50
C LYS A 315 -8.41 47.80 -24.51
N GLU A 316 -8.37 49.08 -24.87
CA GLU A 316 -9.25 49.69 -25.88
C GLU A 316 -8.96 49.14 -27.30
N LYS A 317 -7.68 48.95 -27.66
CA LYS A 317 -7.26 48.39 -28.98
C LYS A 317 -7.40 46.86 -29.10
N LYS A 318 -7.97 46.18 -28.10
CA LYS A 318 -8.04 44.71 -28.04
C LYS A 318 -8.80 44.08 -29.21
N LYS A 319 -9.92 44.68 -29.61
CA LYS A 319 -10.77 44.18 -30.71
C LYS A 319 -10.07 44.33 -32.06
N GLU A 320 -9.45 45.48 -32.28
CA GLU A 320 -8.68 45.79 -33.49
C GLU A 320 -7.49 44.82 -33.67
N LEU A 321 -6.72 44.57 -32.61
CA LEU A 321 -5.60 43.62 -32.63
C LEU A 321 -6.04 42.19 -33.02
N TYR A 322 -7.22 41.75 -32.59
CA TYR A 322 -7.72 40.42 -32.96
C TYR A 322 -8.10 40.35 -34.44
N GLU A 323 -8.83 41.34 -34.96
CA GLU A 323 -9.19 41.38 -36.38
C GLU A 323 -7.96 41.50 -37.28
N GLN A 324 -6.94 42.29 -36.91
CA GLN A 324 -5.69 42.38 -37.66
C GLN A 324 -4.94 41.04 -37.78
N GLN A 325 -4.96 40.21 -36.72
CA GLN A 325 -4.33 38.88 -36.71
C GLN A 325 -5.14 37.86 -37.52
N LYS A 326 -6.46 37.95 -37.44
CA LYS A 326 -7.39 37.14 -38.23
C LYS A 326 -7.20 37.40 -39.73
N LEU A 327 -7.19 38.66 -40.15
CA LEU A 327 -6.94 39.04 -41.55
C LEU A 327 -5.57 38.55 -42.04
N SER A 328 -4.50 38.71 -41.23
CA SER A 328 -3.18 38.22 -41.63
C SER A 328 -3.10 36.71 -41.83
N LEU A 329 -3.82 35.93 -41.02
CA LEU A 329 -3.85 34.48 -41.20
C LEU A 329 -4.75 34.02 -42.33
N GLN A 330 -5.80 34.78 -42.67
CA GLN A 330 -6.58 34.53 -43.88
C GLN A 330 -5.72 34.74 -45.13
N ILE A 331 -4.98 35.84 -45.22
CA ILE A 331 -3.99 36.08 -46.29
C ILE A 331 -2.94 34.95 -46.31
N LYS A 332 -2.42 34.55 -45.15
CA LYS A 332 -1.49 33.42 -45.05
C LYS A 332 -2.09 32.12 -45.58
N ASN A 333 -3.39 31.88 -45.40
CA ASN A 333 -4.05 30.68 -45.94
C ASN A 333 -4.04 30.65 -47.47
N TYR A 334 -4.19 31.80 -48.13
CA TYR A 334 -3.97 31.90 -49.59
C TYR A 334 -2.52 31.61 -49.95
N LYS A 335 -1.55 32.18 -49.21
CA LYS A 335 -0.12 31.91 -49.42
C LYS A 335 0.22 30.42 -49.26
N ASP A 336 -0.32 29.78 -48.22
CA ASP A 336 -0.16 28.35 -47.97
C ASP A 336 -0.82 27.50 -49.07
N PHE A 337 -1.97 27.93 -49.61
CA PHE A 337 -2.65 27.28 -50.75
C PHE A 337 -1.78 27.33 -52.02
N TYR A 338 -1.27 28.49 -52.42
CA TYR A 338 -0.41 28.61 -53.59
C TYR A 338 0.93 27.90 -53.40
N LYS A 339 1.51 27.95 -52.20
CA LYS A 339 2.72 27.18 -51.87
C LYS A 339 2.48 25.67 -51.95
N PHE A 340 1.30 25.20 -51.54
CA PHE A 340 0.91 23.80 -51.67
C PHE A 340 0.77 23.38 -53.14
N LEU A 341 0.20 24.23 -54.00
CA LEU A 341 0.13 23.97 -55.44
C LEU A 341 1.53 23.92 -56.08
N GLN A 342 2.41 24.87 -55.73
CA GLN A 342 3.81 24.89 -56.18
C GLN A 342 4.61 23.69 -55.69
N ALA A 343 4.39 23.18 -54.48
CA ALA A 343 5.09 21.99 -53.99
C ALA A 343 4.66 20.70 -54.74
N ASN A 344 3.55 20.75 -55.47
CA ASN A 344 2.90 19.62 -56.12
C ASN A 344 2.82 19.83 -57.65
N GLU A 345 3.92 20.33 -58.27
CA GLU A 345 4.00 20.66 -59.70
C GLU A 345 3.66 19.49 -60.63
N THR A 346 3.87 18.25 -60.16
CA THR A 346 3.47 17.02 -60.87
C THR A 346 1.97 16.96 -61.17
N PHE A 347 1.16 17.68 -60.38
CA PHE A 347 -0.29 17.71 -60.51
C PHE A 347 -0.83 19.02 -61.09
N VAL A 348 -0.02 20.07 -61.30
CA VAL A 348 -0.49 21.40 -61.73
C VAL A 348 0.45 21.97 -62.79
N LYS A 349 -0.02 22.06 -64.05
CA LYS A 349 0.76 22.64 -65.17
C LYS A 349 0.64 24.17 -65.29
N ASP A 350 -0.48 24.75 -64.87
CA ASP A 350 -0.75 26.18 -64.98
C ASP A 350 -0.55 26.88 -63.63
N GLN A 351 0.65 27.43 -63.41
CA GLN A 351 0.98 28.17 -62.19
C GLN A 351 0.62 29.66 -62.33
N VAL A 352 -0.04 30.23 -61.30
CA VAL A 352 -0.29 31.67 -61.21
C VAL A 352 0.87 32.32 -60.46
N ASN A 353 1.57 33.24 -61.12
CA ASN A 353 2.60 34.04 -60.47
C ASN A 353 1.96 35.23 -59.75
N ILE A 354 1.88 35.16 -58.42
CA ILE A 354 1.35 36.23 -57.58
C ILE A 354 2.49 37.09 -57.07
N ASN A 355 2.43 38.39 -57.33
CA ASN A 355 3.37 39.35 -56.77
C ASN A 355 3.05 39.63 -55.29
N TRP A 356 3.61 38.82 -54.40
CA TRP A 356 3.39 38.94 -52.96
C TRP A 356 3.88 40.28 -52.38
N SER A 357 4.88 40.92 -53.01
CA SER A 357 5.45 42.19 -52.52
C SER A 357 4.50 43.38 -52.66
N GLU A 358 3.70 43.42 -53.74
CA GLU A 358 2.67 44.44 -53.94
C GLU A 358 1.49 44.27 -52.96
N LEU A 359 1.09 43.03 -52.70
CA LEU A 359 0.00 42.70 -51.76
C LEU A 359 0.36 43.00 -50.30
N GLU A 360 1.63 42.91 -49.94
CA GLU A 360 2.12 43.25 -48.58
C GLU A 360 2.06 44.76 -48.28
N ASN A 361 2.05 45.60 -49.32
CA ASN A 361 1.95 47.06 -49.20
C ASN A 361 0.50 47.59 -49.15
N LEU A 362 -0.50 46.76 -49.45
CA LEU A 362 -1.91 47.12 -49.40
C LEU A 362 -2.51 46.97 -48.00
N ASN A 363 -3.63 47.65 -47.73
CA ASN A 363 -4.44 47.38 -46.55
C ASN A 363 -4.85 45.89 -46.56
N LYS A 364 -4.65 45.19 -45.44
CA LYS A 364 -4.96 43.75 -45.28
C LYS A 364 -6.37 43.36 -45.75
N GLN A 365 -7.37 44.22 -45.55
CA GLN A 365 -8.73 43.93 -46.04
C GLN A 365 -8.81 43.98 -47.57
N LYS A 366 -8.14 44.96 -48.19
CA LYS A 366 -8.08 45.11 -49.64
C LYS A 366 -7.26 43.97 -50.27
N ALA A 367 -6.10 43.66 -49.70
CA ALA A 367 -5.27 42.53 -50.13
C ALA A 367 -6.02 41.18 -50.05
N LEU A 368 -6.89 41.00 -49.05
CA LEU A 368 -7.72 39.80 -48.93
C LEU A 368 -8.78 39.72 -50.04
N ASN A 369 -9.46 40.84 -50.34
CA ASN A 369 -10.45 40.91 -51.41
C ASN A 369 -9.81 40.66 -52.78
N ASP A 370 -8.65 41.27 -53.05
CA ASP A 370 -7.91 41.10 -54.31
C ASP A 370 -7.45 39.63 -54.47
N LEU A 371 -6.97 38.99 -53.39
CA LEU A 371 -6.61 37.57 -53.38
C LEU A 371 -7.82 36.66 -53.62
N GLU A 372 -8.98 36.99 -53.05
CA GLU A 372 -10.22 36.25 -53.25
C GLU A 372 -10.67 36.32 -54.72
N GLU A 373 -10.60 37.50 -55.35
CA GLU A 373 -10.91 37.69 -56.76
C GLU A 373 -9.94 36.91 -57.68
N ILE A 374 -8.63 37.04 -57.46
CA ILE A 374 -7.59 36.32 -58.21
C ILE A 374 -7.79 34.81 -58.09
N THR A 375 -8.04 34.32 -56.87
CA THR A 375 -8.20 32.89 -56.60
C THR A 375 -9.48 32.35 -57.22
N ASN A 376 -10.60 33.07 -57.12
CA ASN A 376 -11.87 32.68 -57.74
C ASN A 376 -11.75 32.61 -59.27
N LYS A 377 -11.08 33.58 -59.90
CA LYS A 377 -10.82 33.58 -61.34
C LYS A 377 -9.90 32.43 -61.77
N TYR A 378 -8.91 32.08 -60.95
CA TYR A 378 -8.05 30.93 -61.20
C TYR A 378 -8.83 29.61 -61.15
N ILE A 379 -9.73 29.45 -60.18
CA ILE A 379 -10.51 28.21 -59.99
C ILE A 379 -11.60 28.06 -61.04
N SER A 380 -12.25 29.14 -61.46
CA SER A 380 -13.24 29.09 -62.55
C SER A 380 -12.62 28.59 -63.86
N ASN A 381 -11.35 28.90 -64.09
CA ASN A 381 -10.60 28.48 -65.27
C ASN A 381 -9.88 27.13 -65.10
N ALA A 382 -9.82 26.58 -63.89
CA ALA A 382 -9.12 25.34 -63.60
C ALA A 382 -9.92 24.11 -64.07
N THR A 383 -9.41 23.40 -65.08
CA THR A 383 -9.95 22.11 -65.55
C THR A 383 -9.52 20.92 -64.67
N ASN A 384 -8.51 21.11 -63.83
CA ASN A 384 -7.90 20.05 -63.03
C ASN A 384 -8.65 19.77 -61.72
N SER A 385 -9.02 18.50 -61.49
CA SER A 385 -9.71 18.06 -60.26
C SER A 385 -8.88 18.29 -58.98
N PHE A 386 -7.55 18.24 -59.05
CA PHE A 386 -6.67 18.49 -57.91
C PHE A 386 -6.84 19.90 -57.34
N ILE A 387 -6.91 20.92 -58.22
CA ILE A 387 -7.03 22.32 -57.83
C ILE A 387 -8.37 22.57 -57.13
N LYS A 388 -9.46 21.99 -57.65
CA LYS A 388 -10.80 22.07 -57.04
C LYS A 388 -10.84 21.41 -55.66
N ILE A 389 -10.31 20.18 -55.54
CA ILE A 389 -10.23 19.48 -54.24
C ILE A 389 -9.37 20.26 -53.25
N ALA A 390 -8.25 20.85 -53.70
CA ALA A 390 -7.39 21.66 -52.85
C ALA A 390 -8.14 22.90 -52.33
N TYR A 391 -8.83 23.63 -53.22
CA TYR A 391 -9.62 24.80 -52.85
C TYR A 391 -10.71 24.47 -51.80
N ASP A 392 -11.51 23.44 -52.05
CA ASP A 392 -12.61 23.04 -51.17
C ASP A 392 -12.13 22.70 -49.75
N ASN A 393 -10.90 22.19 -49.61
CA ASN A 393 -10.34 21.86 -48.30
C ASN A 393 -9.66 23.07 -47.63
N PHE A 394 -8.86 23.84 -48.37
CA PHE A 394 -8.18 25.04 -47.85
C PHE A 394 -9.16 26.16 -47.46
N PHE A 395 -10.30 26.27 -48.12
CA PHE A 395 -11.32 27.29 -47.83
C PHE A 395 -12.58 26.70 -47.17
N SER A 396 -12.51 25.45 -46.70
CA SER A 396 -13.60 24.82 -45.93
C SER A 396 -13.92 25.56 -44.62
N ALA A 397 -15.18 25.47 -44.19
CA ALA A 397 -15.62 25.97 -42.89
C ALA A 397 -14.81 25.39 -41.70
N LYS A 398 -14.43 24.10 -41.79
CA LYS A 398 -13.56 23.45 -40.79
C LYS A 398 -12.20 24.13 -40.72
N ASN A 399 -11.57 24.41 -41.87
CA ASN A 399 -10.25 25.06 -41.89
C ASN A 399 -10.33 26.50 -41.39
N LYS A 400 -11.39 27.25 -41.76
CA LYS A 400 -11.65 28.61 -41.26
C LYS A 400 -11.74 28.66 -39.72
N LEU A 401 -12.37 27.67 -39.10
CA LEU A 401 -12.40 27.55 -37.63
C LEU A 401 -11.02 27.28 -37.03
N SER A 402 -10.19 26.47 -37.69
CA SER A 402 -8.80 26.21 -37.26
C SER A 402 -7.94 27.47 -37.36
N ILE A 403 -8.06 28.24 -38.45
CA ILE A 403 -7.38 29.54 -38.63
C ILE A 403 -7.79 30.53 -37.52
N ASN A 404 -9.07 30.58 -37.16
CA ASN A 404 -9.54 31.45 -36.08
C ASN A 404 -8.93 31.07 -34.72
N LYS A 405 -8.64 29.79 -34.48
CA LYS A 405 -7.92 29.35 -33.25
C LYS A 405 -6.47 29.83 -33.26
N GLU A 406 -5.79 29.74 -34.40
CA GLU A 406 -4.44 30.27 -34.59
C GLU A 406 -4.41 31.79 -34.42
N ALA A 407 -5.38 32.50 -35.00
CA ALA A 407 -5.55 33.95 -34.89
C ALA A 407 -5.70 34.35 -33.43
N LYS A 408 -6.51 33.62 -32.68
CA LYS A 408 -6.71 33.83 -31.24
C LYS A 408 -5.43 33.58 -30.44
N ALA A 409 -4.59 32.62 -30.84
CA ALA A 409 -3.30 32.37 -30.20
C ALA A 409 -2.28 33.47 -30.50
N LEU A 410 -2.14 33.92 -31.75
CA LEU A 410 -1.26 35.03 -32.13
C LEU A 410 -1.71 36.36 -31.52
N TYR A 411 -3.01 36.63 -31.51
CA TYR A 411 -3.60 37.76 -30.79
C TYR A 411 -3.20 37.74 -29.31
N LYS A 412 -3.33 36.59 -28.64
CA LYS A 412 -2.90 36.44 -27.24
C LYS A 412 -1.39 36.64 -27.08
N SER A 413 -0.58 36.18 -28.04
CA SER A 413 0.86 36.45 -28.04
C SER A 413 1.11 37.96 -28.09
N LYS A 414 0.60 38.66 -29.11
CA LYS A 414 0.83 40.10 -29.26
C LYS A 414 0.27 40.92 -28.10
N TYR A 415 -0.88 40.54 -27.57
CA TYR A 415 -1.47 41.18 -26.39
C TYR A 415 -0.59 41.00 -25.14
N ASN A 416 -0.06 39.80 -24.89
CA ASN A 416 0.85 39.58 -23.77
C ASN A 416 2.20 40.29 -23.95
N GLU A 417 2.71 40.41 -25.18
CA GLU A 417 3.92 41.18 -25.50
C GLU A 417 3.73 42.68 -25.21
N LEU A 418 2.62 43.28 -25.67
CA LEU A 418 2.30 44.68 -25.37
C LEU A 418 2.15 44.91 -23.87
N ILE A 419 1.49 43.99 -23.17
CA ILE A 419 1.39 44.04 -21.70
C ILE A 419 2.76 43.89 -21.04
N ALA A 420 3.61 42.99 -21.52
CA ALA A 420 4.95 42.79 -20.96
C ALA A 420 5.75 44.09 -21.01
N ASN A 421 5.69 44.81 -22.12
CA ASN A 421 6.33 46.11 -22.27
C ASN A 421 5.86 47.12 -21.21
N THR A 422 4.58 47.07 -20.80
CA THR A 422 4.08 47.92 -19.71
C THR A 422 4.60 47.56 -18.33
N TYR A 423 5.15 46.37 -18.12
CA TYR A 423 5.72 45.90 -16.83
C TYR A 423 7.25 45.92 -16.80
N LYS A 424 7.91 46.14 -17.95
CA LYS A 424 9.36 45.94 -18.16
C LYS A 424 10.22 46.62 -17.10
N GLU A 425 9.86 47.85 -16.72
CA GLU A 425 10.62 48.70 -15.81
C GLU A 425 10.40 48.37 -14.32
N TYR A 426 9.38 47.59 -13.95
CA TYR A 426 8.98 47.50 -12.53
C TYR A 426 8.48 46.14 -12.03
N SER A 427 8.28 45.14 -12.89
CA SER A 427 7.86 43.81 -12.44
C SER A 427 8.39 42.67 -13.31
N TYR A 428 8.72 41.54 -12.67
CA TYR A 428 8.98 40.27 -13.35
C TYR A 428 7.75 39.70 -14.07
N GLU A 429 6.56 40.30 -13.88
CA GLU A 429 5.39 40.04 -14.74
C GLU A 429 5.69 40.32 -16.21
N SER A 430 6.59 41.25 -16.54
CA SER A 430 7.08 41.46 -17.92
C SER A 430 7.65 40.18 -18.51
N ASP A 431 8.59 39.55 -17.79
CA ASP A 431 9.34 38.40 -18.31
C ASP A 431 8.43 37.18 -18.41
N TYR A 432 7.53 37.01 -17.44
CA TYR A 432 6.48 35.98 -17.50
C TYR A 432 5.53 36.19 -18.69
N LYS A 433 5.09 37.43 -18.93
CA LYS A 433 4.21 37.76 -20.07
C LYS A 433 4.90 37.57 -21.41
N ASN A 434 6.19 37.90 -21.51
CA ASN A 434 7.00 37.61 -22.70
C ASN A 434 7.15 36.12 -22.94
N ALA A 435 7.45 35.32 -21.91
CA ALA A 435 7.52 33.86 -22.04
C ALA A 435 6.16 33.24 -22.46
N VAL A 436 5.04 33.73 -21.88
CA VAL A 436 3.68 33.33 -22.29
C VAL A 436 3.37 33.77 -23.73
N SER A 437 3.84 34.95 -24.15
CA SER A 437 3.73 35.42 -25.53
C SER A 437 4.44 34.46 -26.49
N SER A 438 5.71 34.15 -26.21
CA SER A 438 6.51 33.20 -26.99
C SER A 438 5.87 31.80 -27.03
N ALA A 439 5.30 31.33 -25.92
CA ALA A 439 4.58 30.06 -25.88
C ALA A 439 3.34 30.08 -26.79
N HIS A 440 2.55 31.17 -26.77
CA HIS A 440 1.39 31.33 -27.66
C HIS A 440 1.78 31.43 -29.14
N LYS A 441 2.88 32.12 -29.46
CA LYS A 441 3.44 32.20 -30.82
C LYS A 441 3.85 30.81 -31.32
N ASN A 442 4.62 30.07 -30.53
CA ASN A 442 5.02 28.71 -30.86
C ASN A 442 3.80 27.80 -31.05
N TYR A 443 2.81 27.88 -30.15
CA TYR A 443 1.58 27.09 -30.26
C TYR A 443 0.81 27.37 -31.56
N ALA A 444 0.74 28.64 -32.00
CA ALA A 444 0.11 28.99 -33.27
C ALA A 444 0.89 28.43 -34.48
N VAL A 445 2.22 28.46 -34.43
CA VAL A 445 3.09 27.89 -35.47
C VAL A 445 2.93 26.36 -35.53
N ASP A 446 3.06 25.67 -34.39
CA ASP A 446 2.91 24.21 -34.30
C ASP A 446 1.51 23.77 -34.77
N HIS A 447 0.47 24.51 -34.38
CA HIS A 447 -0.90 24.26 -34.84
C HIS A 447 -1.04 24.43 -36.36
N SER A 448 -0.43 25.48 -36.93
CA SER A 448 -0.43 25.76 -38.37
C SER A 448 0.29 24.66 -39.16
N ILE A 449 1.45 24.19 -38.68
CA ILE A 449 2.21 23.07 -39.28
C ILE A 449 1.36 21.79 -39.29
N THR A 450 0.83 21.41 -38.13
CA THR A 450 -0.01 20.20 -38.00
C THR A 450 -1.25 20.30 -38.89
N ARG A 451 -1.92 21.46 -38.92
CA ARG A 451 -3.08 21.72 -39.79
C ARG A 451 -2.73 21.55 -41.27
N ASN A 452 -1.66 22.20 -41.74
CA ASN A 452 -1.24 22.16 -43.15
C ASN A 452 -0.85 20.74 -43.57
N LYS A 453 -0.08 20.01 -42.73
CA LYS A 453 0.27 18.60 -42.93
C LYS A 453 -0.96 17.72 -43.15
N PHE A 454 -1.96 17.79 -42.26
CA PHE A 454 -3.16 16.96 -42.38
C PHE A 454 -4.11 17.42 -43.48
N LEU A 455 -4.10 18.70 -43.88
CA LEU A 455 -4.81 19.18 -45.06
C LEU A 455 -4.19 18.62 -46.35
N GLU A 456 -2.87 18.68 -46.46
CA GLU A 456 -2.10 18.12 -47.58
C GLU A 456 -2.36 16.62 -47.73
N GLU A 457 -2.18 15.84 -46.65
CA GLU A 457 -2.47 14.40 -46.67
C GLU A 457 -3.92 14.09 -47.09
N LYS A 458 -4.88 14.93 -46.69
CA LYS A 458 -6.29 14.77 -47.06
C LYS A 458 -6.54 15.05 -48.54
N ILE A 459 -5.94 16.11 -49.07
CA ILE A 459 -6.10 16.54 -50.47
C ILE A 459 -5.47 15.50 -51.40
N ILE A 460 -4.25 15.06 -51.11
CA ILE A 460 -3.55 14.03 -51.88
C ILE A 460 -4.34 12.71 -51.84
N ALA A 461 -4.77 12.25 -50.67
CA ALA A 461 -5.54 11.00 -50.56
C ALA A 461 -6.88 11.06 -51.31
N LYS A 462 -7.58 12.20 -51.30
CA LYS A 462 -8.80 12.41 -52.08
C LYS A 462 -8.52 12.41 -53.58
N HIS A 463 -7.51 13.14 -54.03
CA HIS A 463 -7.17 13.22 -55.45
C HIS A 463 -6.69 11.88 -56.02
N GLU A 464 -5.83 11.15 -55.30
CA GLU A 464 -5.39 9.81 -55.71
C GLU A 464 -6.58 8.85 -55.82
N LEU A 465 -7.56 8.93 -54.90
CA LEU A 465 -8.80 8.15 -55.01
C LEU A 465 -9.60 8.54 -56.25
N ASP A 466 -9.84 9.82 -56.48
CA ASP A 466 -10.58 10.31 -57.65
C ASP A 466 -9.90 9.91 -58.98
N GLN A 467 -8.56 9.94 -59.06
CA GLN A 467 -7.84 9.44 -60.23
C GLN A 467 -8.04 7.95 -60.48
N ILE A 468 -8.02 7.13 -59.42
CA ILE A 468 -8.20 5.68 -59.53
C ILE A 468 -9.64 5.35 -59.94
N TYR A 469 -10.63 6.11 -59.47
CA TYR A 469 -12.02 5.95 -59.86
C TYR A 469 -12.26 6.25 -61.35
N VAL A 470 -11.46 7.12 -61.96
CA VAL A 470 -11.59 7.51 -63.38
C VAL A 470 -10.86 6.54 -64.34
N LYS A 471 -9.76 5.89 -63.92
CA LYS A 471 -8.84 5.15 -64.80
C LYS A 471 -9.17 3.67 -65.08
N SER A 472 -10.33 3.12 -64.71
CA SER A 472 -10.67 1.68 -64.84
C SER A 472 -9.76 0.70 -64.06
N ASP A 473 -8.76 1.17 -63.31
CA ASP A 473 -7.82 0.34 -62.52
C ASP A 473 -8.44 -0.20 -61.22
N GLN A 474 -9.63 0.28 -60.85
CA GLN A 474 -10.30 -0.05 -59.60
C GLN A 474 -10.60 -1.55 -59.46
N ASP A 475 -11.08 -2.19 -60.52
CA ASP A 475 -11.52 -3.59 -60.43
C ASP A 475 -10.34 -4.57 -60.43
N LYS A 476 -9.26 -4.23 -61.14
CA LYS A 476 -7.98 -4.95 -61.07
C LYS A 476 -7.39 -4.91 -59.66
N GLU A 477 -7.37 -3.74 -59.02
CA GLU A 477 -6.83 -3.61 -57.66
C GLU A 477 -7.73 -4.31 -56.61
N LYS A 478 -9.06 -4.23 -56.75
CA LYS A 478 -10.00 -4.96 -55.89
C LYS A 478 -9.82 -6.48 -56.00
N GLN A 479 -9.61 -7.00 -57.20
CA GLN A 479 -9.40 -8.42 -57.44
C GLN A 479 -8.07 -8.89 -56.83
N LEU A 480 -6.98 -8.14 -57.04
CA LEU A 480 -5.69 -8.43 -56.40
C LEU A 480 -5.78 -8.42 -54.86
N ILE A 481 -6.55 -7.49 -54.29
CA ILE A 481 -6.77 -7.43 -52.83
C ILE A 481 -7.58 -8.63 -52.35
N SER A 482 -8.64 -9.03 -53.06
CA SER A 482 -9.48 -10.15 -52.66
C SER A 482 -8.69 -11.46 -52.68
N GLU A 483 -7.84 -11.65 -53.69
CA GLU A 483 -6.91 -12.77 -53.81
C GLU A 483 -5.88 -12.80 -52.66
N LYS A 484 -5.19 -11.67 -52.39
CA LYS A 484 -4.24 -11.58 -51.28
C LYS A 484 -4.90 -11.77 -49.91
N LEU A 485 -6.12 -11.26 -49.71
CA LEU A 485 -6.89 -11.50 -48.48
C LEU A 485 -7.29 -12.97 -48.33
N ALA A 486 -7.64 -13.64 -49.44
CA ALA A 486 -7.93 -15.07 -49.44
C ALA A 486 -6.68 -15.87 -49.08
N LEU A 487 -5.51 -15.50 -49.61
CA LEU A 487 -4.22 -16.11 -49.28
C LEU A 487 -3.87 -15.95 -47.79
N ILE A 488 -3.99 -14.75 -47.23
CA ILE A 488 -3.74 -14.50 -45.80
C ILE A 488 -4.70 -15.31 -44.92
N LYS A 489 -5.99 -15.41 -45.31
CA LYS A 489 -6.97 -16.24 -44.61
C LYS A 489 -6.63 -17.72 -44.69
N LYS A 490 -6.13 -18.19 -45.83
CA LYS A 490 -5.68 -19.57 -46.05
C LYS A 490 -4.47 -19.88 -45.18
N GLN A 491 -3.40 -19.08 -45.25
CA GLN A 491 -2.20 -19.22 -44.40
C GLN A 491 -2.55 -19.24 -42.92
N TYR A 492 -3.44 -18.35 -42.46
CA TYR A 492 -3.91 -18.37 -41.08
C TYR A 492 -4.64 -19.67 -40.72
N LYS A 493 -5.47 -20.21 -41.62
CA LYS A 493 -6.21 -21.46 -41.40
C LYS A 493 -5.24 -22.64 -41.35
N ASP A 494 -4.25 -22.66 -42.24
CA ASP A 494 -3.24 -23.70 -42.33
C ASP A 494 -2.36 -23.71 -41.07
N SER A 495 -1.82 -22.56 -40.66
CA SER A 495 -1.06 -22.46 -39.40
C SER A 495 -1.89 -22.80 -38.16
N LEU A 496 -3.21 -22.51 -38.18
CA LEU A 496 -4.11 -22.86 -37.08
C LEU A 496 -4.41 -24.36 -37.03
N ASN A 497 -4.51 -25.02 -38.19
CA ASN A 497 -4.66 -26.47 -38.27
C ASN A 497 -3.36 -27.17 -37.85
N GLU A 498 -2.20 -26.74 -38.34
CA GLU A 498 -0.89 -27.25 -37.92
C GLU A 498 -0.70 -27.11 -36.40
N LEU A 499 -1.09 -25.96 -35.83
CA LEU A 499 -1.02 -25.75 -34.39
C LEU A 499 -1.98 -26.66 -33.60
N LYS A 500 -3.15 -26.99 -34.16
CA LYS A 500 -4.09 -27.95 -33.57
C LYS A 500 -3.56 -29.38 -33.66
N ASP A 501 -2.92 -29.74 -34.77
CA ASP A 501 -2.34 -31.07 -34.98
C ASP A 501 -1.16 -31.28 -34.01
N LYS A 502 -0.28 -30.29 -33.85
CA LYS A 502 0.79 -30.28 -32.83
C LYS A 502 0.27 -30.41 -31.39
N LEU A 503 -0.93 -29.87 -31.12
CA LEU A 503 -1.57 -30.05 -29.82
C LEU A 503 -2.17 -31.47 -29.67
N ALA A 504 -2.71 -32.04 -30.75
CA ALA A 504 -3.27 -33.38 -30.78
C ALA A 504 -2.17 -34.45 -30.65
N SER A 505 -1.01 -34.27 -31.30
CA SER A 505 0.17 -35.13 -31.21
C SER A 505 0.96 -34.99 -29.90
N LYS A 506 0.59 -34.04 -29.03
CA LYS A 506 1.25 -33.68 -27.75
C LYS A 506 2.67 -33.11 -27.88
N GLU A 507 3.06 -32.62 -29.06
CA GLU A 507 4.34 -31.91 -29.26
C GLU A 507 4.41 -30.56 -28.51
N ILE A 508 3.28 -29.89 -28.33
CA ILE A 508 3.20 -28.60 -27.63
C ILE A 508 2.26 -28.65 -26.42
N SER A 509 2.62 -27.91 -25.36
CA SER A 509 1.76 -27.76 -24.18
C SER A 509 0.53 -26.89 -24.47
N LYS A 510 -0.56 -27.05 -23.70
CA LYS A 510 -1.75 -26.19 -23.80
C LYS A 510 -1.46 -24.70 -23.59
N GLN A 511 -0.42 -24.36 -22.81
CA GLN A 511 0.00 -22.98 -22.62
C GLN A 511 0.76 -22.47 -23.84
N ALA A 512 1.67 -23.28 -24.40
CA ALA A 512 2.36 -22.96 -25.65
C ALA A 512 1.37 -22.77 -26.81
N TYR A 513 0.34 -23.61 -26.91
CA TYR A 513 -0.75 -23.44 -27.88
C TYR A 513 -1.44 -22.08 -27.75
N LYS A 514 -1.78 -21.65 -26.52
CA LYS A 514 -2.41 -20.34 -26.31
C LYS A 514 -1.52 -19.18 -26.73
N ASN A 515 -0.22 -19.23 -26.41
CA ASN A 515 0.73 -18.19 -26.78
C ASN A 515 0.93 -18.15 -28.30
N ARG A 516 1.18 -19.29 -28.95
CA ARG A 516 1.32 -19.40 -30.41
C ARG A 516 0.06 -18.99 -31.16
N LEU A 517 -1.13 -19.28 -30.61
CA LEU A 517 -2.39 -18.82 -31.19
C LEU A 517 -2.53 -17.28 -31.16
N VAL A 518 -1.98 -16.62 -30.15
CA VAL A 518 -1.91 -15.15 -30.11
C VAL A 518 -0.93 -14.64 -31.16
N GLU A 519 0.26 -15.25 -31.28
CA GLU A 519 1.25 -14.90 -32.31
C GLU A 519 0.67 -15.03 -33.73
N ILE A 520 0.04 -16.16 -34.07
CA ILE A 520 -0.57 -16.37 -35.40
C ILE A 520 -1.68 -15.33 -35.68
N LYS A 521 -2.44 -14.91 -34.65
CA LYS A 521 -3.43 -13.82 -34.77
C LYS A 521 -2.76 -12.47 -35.02
N ILE A 522 -1.63 -12.21 -34.39
CA ILE A 522 -0.84 -10.99 -34.61
C ILE A 522 -0.29 -10.97 -36.04
N VAL A 523 0.36 -12.05 -36.49
CA VAL A 523 0.90 -12.18 -37.86
C VAL A 523 -0.19 -11.96 -38.92
N LYS A 524 -1.38 -12.56 -38.74
CA LYS A 524 -2.52 -12.28 -39.63
C LYS A 524 -2.89 -10.80 -39.65
N LYS A 525 -2.93 -10.16 -38.49
CA LYS A 525 -3.32 -8.76 -38.36
C LYS A 525 -2.28 -7.84 -39.02
N GLU A 526 -1.01 -8.12 -38.82
CA GLU A 526 0.12 -7.43 -39.45
C GLU A 526 0.08 -7.58 -40.98
N ALA A 527 -0.09 -8.80 -41.50
CA ALA A 527 -0.22 -9.05 -42.94
C ALA A 527 -1.42 -8.30 -43.56
N ILE A 528 -2.55 -8.18 -42.83
CA ILE A 528 -3.71 -7.38 -43.29
C ILE A 528 -3.35 -5.89 -43.31
N TYR A 529 -2.57 -5.38 -42.36
CA TYR A 529 -2.14 -3.98 -42.35
C TYR A 529 -1.13 -3.69 -43.46
N GLU A 530 -0.16 -4.58 -43.69
CA GLU A 530 0.78 -4.48 -44.81
C GLU A 530 0.03 -4.46 -46.14
N LEU A 531 -0.96 -5.35 -46.31
CA LEU A 531 -1.81 -5.35 -47.49
C LEU A 531 -2.53 -4.00 -47.67
N LYS A 532 -3.11 -3.45 -46.59
CA LYS A 532 -3.76 -2.13 -46.60
C LYS A 532 -2.80 -1.01 -46.97
N LEU A 533 -1.54 -1.06 -46.55
CA LEU A 533 -0.51 -0.08 -46.89
C LEU A 533 -0.04 -0.21 -48.34
N SER A 534 0.02 -1.44 -48.86
CA SER A 534 0.46 -1.73 -50.23
C SER A 534 -0.55 -1.32 -51.31
N SER A 535 -1.86 -1.33 -50.98
CA SER A 535 -2.92 -0.88 -51.89
C SER A 535 -3.12 0.63 -51.81
N LYS A 536 -3.14 1.30 -52.96
CA LYS A 536 -3.39 2.75 -53.03
C LYS A 536 -4.82 3.08 -52.55
N ILE A 537 -5.82 2.29 -52.95
CA ILE A 537 -7.22 2.49 -52.53
C ILE A 537 -7.39 2.31 -51.02
N LEU A 538 -6.91 1.18 -50.46
CA LEU A 538 -7.08 0.89 -49.03
C LEU A 538 -6.27 1.85 -48.16
N ARG A 539 -5.03 2.17 -48.57
CA ARG A 539 -4.17 3.14 -47.89
C ARG A 539 -4.87 4.49 -47.78
N ASN A 540 -5.35 5.03 -48.89
CA ASN A 540 -5.97 6.35 -48.91
C ASN A 540 -7.29 6.39 -48.15
N LYS A 541 -8.11 5.32 -48.21
CA LYS A 541 -9.33 5.18 -47.40
C LYS A 541 -9.01 5.12 -45.90
N GLU A 542 -8.00 4.36 -45.48
CA GLU A 542 -7.58 4.30 -44.08
C GLU A 542 -6.93 5.60 -43.61
N THR A 543 -6.15 6.27 -44.46
CA THR A 543 -5.60 7.61 -44.19
C THR A 543 -6.74 8.59 -43.89
N LEU A 544 -7.77 8.66 -44.75
CA LEU A 544 -8.93 9.52 -44.55
C LEU A 544 -9.75 9.14 -43.30
N LYS A 545 -9.92 7.84 -43.03
CA LYS A 545 -10.65 7.34 -41.85
C LYS A 545 -9.95 7.69 -40.54
N THR A 546 -8.63 7.59 -40.51
CA THR A 546 -7.82 7.82 -39.29
C THR A 546 -7.38 9.29 -39.14
N LEU A 547 -7.54 10.11 -40.18
CA LEU A 547 -7.06 11.49 -40.25
C LEU A 547 -7.44 12.32 -39.03
N PHE A 548 -8.73 12.33 -38.66
CA PHE A 548 -9.22 13.10 -37.52
C PHE A 548 -8.57 12.68 -36.19
N ILE A 549 -8.39 11.37 -35.97
CA ILE A 549 -7.82 10.85 -34.73
C ILE A 549 -6.34 11.23 -34.62
N ARG A 550 -5.59 11.11 -35.72
CA ARG A 550 -4.17 11.50 -35.77
C ARG A 550 -4.00 13.01 -35.62
N GLU A 551 -4.80 13.80 -36.34
CA GLU A 551 -4.83 15.27 -36.21
C GLU A 551 -5.11 15.68 -34.77
N PHE A 552 -6.14 15.09 -34.15
CA PHE A 552 -6.50 15.37 -32.77
C PHE A 552 -5.40 14.97 -31.77
N ALA A 553 -4.74 13.82 -31.98
CA ALA A 553 -3.65 13.36 -31.14
C ALA A 553 -2.43 14.28 -31.20
N GLU A 554 -2.03 14.72 -32.41
CA GLU A 554 -0.92 15.64 -32.61
C GLU A 554 -1.24 17.03 -32.03
N GLN A 555 -2.45 17.54 -32.26
CA GLN A 555 -2.91 18.80 -31.64
C GLN A 555 -2.95 18.73 -30.11
N LYS A 556 -3.27 17.57 -29.53
CA LYS A 556 -3.22 17.34 -28.08
C LYS A 556 -1.78 17.37 -27.57
N ILE A 557 -0.80 16.90 -28.34
CA ILE A 557 0.64 17.00 -28.00
C ILE A 557 1.06 18.47 -28.04
N ASN A 558 0.74 19.21 -29.10
CA ASN A 558 1.06 20.64 -29.23
C ASN A 558 0.50 21.44 -28.06
N LYS A 559 -0.74 21.15 -27.64
CA LYS A 559 -1.36 21.76 -26.47
C LYS A 559 -0.61 21.44 -25.16
N LYS A 560 -0.14 20.19 -24.98
CA LYS A 560 0.66 19.82 -23.81
C LYS A 560 2.02 20.52 -23.79
N ILE A 561 2.68 20.66 -24.93
CA ILE A 561 3.95 21.39 -25.05
C ILE A 561 3.75 22.86 -24.68
N PHE A 562 2.69 23.48 -25.21
CA PHE A 562 2.28 24.84 -24.84
C PHE A 562 2.05 24.99 -23.33
N GLU A 563 1.23 24.12 -22.73
CA GLU A 563 0.98 24.12 -21.28
C GLU A 563 2.27 23.93 -20.48
N SER A 564 3.18 23.08 -20.95
CA SER A 564 4.48 22.86 -20.32
C SER A 564 5.36 24.11 -20.35
N LYS A 565 5.46 24.80 -21.49
CA LYS A 565 6.24 26.05 -21.62
C LYS A 565 5.70 27.14 -20.69
N VAL A 566 4.37 27.27 -20.59
CA VAL A 566 3.73 28.23 -19.68
C VAL A 566 3.99 27.87 -18.21
N ASN A 567 3.89 26.59 -17.86
CA ASN A 567 4.17 26.12 -16.49
C ASN A 567 5.65 26.31 -16.11
N GLU A 568 6.57 26.13 -17.05
CA GLU A 568 8.00 26.33 -16.81
C GLU A 568 8.31 27.81 -16.57
N ALA A 569 7.79 28.70 -17.42
CA ALA A 569 7.89 30.14 -17.21
C ALA A 569 7.31 30.57 -15.86
N GLN A 570 6.21 29.93 -15.42
CA GLN A 570 5.60 30.19 -14.13
C GLN A 570 6.48 29.76 -12.94
N LYS A 571 7.25 28.69 -13.09
CA LYS A 571 8.13 28.19 -12.03
C LYS A 571 9.43 28.96 -11.97
N ALA A 572 9.99 29.31 -13.12
CA ALA A 572 11.30 29.96 -13.24
C ALA A 572 11.24 31.46 -12.91
N ILE A 573 10.13 32.15 -13.24
CA ILE A 573 10.05 33.61 -13.14
C ILE A 573 9.29 34.03 -11.87
N PRO A 574 9.89 34.86 -10.99
CA PRO A 574 9.24 35.26 -9.75
C PRO A 574 8.07 36.24 -9.96
N ILE A 575 7.37 36.58 -8.87
CA ILE A 575 6.28 37.57 -8.85
C ILE A 575 6.37 38.49 -7.63
N GLU A 576 6.16 39.79 -7.83
CA GLU A 576 6.04 40.77 -6.75
C GLU A 576 4.60 40.89 -6.24
N THR A 577 4.37 40.82 -4.93
CA THR A 577 3.03 40.93 -4.33
C THR A 577 3.01 41.72 -3.03
N SER A 578 1.85 42.31 -2.71
CA SER A 578 1.71 43.16 -1.51
C SER A 578 1.60 42.35 -0.23
N ILE A 579 2.13 42.90 0.87
CA ILE A 579 2.16 42.22 2.17
C ILE A 579 0.76 41.98 2.76
N ASN A 580 -0.22 42.78 2.35
CA ASN A 580 -1.61 42.71 2.81
C ASN A 580 -2.30 41.42 2.35
N VAL A 581 -1.94 40.90 1.17
CA VAL A 581 -2.49 39.63 0.67
C VAL A 581 -2.28 38.51 1.67
N LYS A 582 -1.10 38.42 2.29
CA LYS A 582 -0.79 37.41 3.31
C LYS A 582 -1.70 37.50 4.54
N ARG A 583 -1.99 38.72 5.02
CA ARG A 583 -2.82 38.94 6.21
C ARG A 583 -4.29 38.60 5.94
N PHE A 584 -4.83 39.07 4.82
CA PHE A 584 -6.25 38.86 4.49
C PHE A 584 -6.56 37.45 4.00
N SER A 585 -5.59 36.74 3.41
CA SER A 585 -5.84 35.42 2.81
C SER A 585 -6.32 34.37 3.81
N TRP A 586 -5.87 34.42 5.08
CA TRP A 586 -6.32 33.46 6.09
C TRP A 586 -7.77 33.71 6.50
N LEU A 587 -8.12 34.97 6.81
CA LEU A 587 -9.47 35.37 7.22
C LEU A 587 -10.50 35.07 6.12
N LEU A 588 -10.24 35.55 4.90
CA LEU A 588 -11.12 35.32 3.76
C LEU A 588 -11.20 33.84 3.38
N GLY A 589 -10.09 33.10 3.51
CA GLY A 589 -10.06 31.67 3.25
C GLY A 589 -10.86 30.85 4.27
N PHE A 590 -11.04 31.36 5.48
CA PHE A 590 -11.87 30.75 6.52
C PHE A 590 -13.36 31.08 6.35
N LEU A 591 -13.70 32.36 6.14
CA LEU A 591 -15.09 32.80 6.02
C LEU A 591 -15.73 32.38 4.70
N ILE A 592 -15.00 32.50 3.60
CA ILE A 592 -15.50 32.21 2.25
C ILE A 592 -14.43 31.38 1.51
N PRO A 593 -14.33 30.07 1.78
CA PRO A 593 -13.44 29.18 1.06
C PRO A 593 -13.56 29.34 -0.46
N GLY A 594 -12.43 29.58 -1.14
CA GLY A 594 -12.38 29.85 -2.58
C GLY A 594 -12.34 31.33 -2.98
N ALA A 595 -12.68 32.27 -2.09
CA ALA A 595 -12.62 33.71 -2.39
C ALA A 595 -11.18 34.19 -2.63
N CYS A 596 -10.22 33.74 -1.81
CA CYS A 596 -8.79 34.08 -1.96
C CYS A 596 -8.22 33.59 -3.29
N GLU A 597 -8.58 32.38 -3.70
CA GLU A 597 -8.20 31.78 -4.97
C GLU A 597 -8.65 32.62 -6.17
N LEU A 598 -9.85 33.22 -6.09
CA LEU A 598 -10.42 34.05 -7.14
C LEU A 598 -9.80 35.45 -7.18
N ILE A 599 -9.72 36.10 -6.02
CA ILE A 599 -9.35 37.51 -5.91
C ILE A 599 -7.83 37.70 -5.97
N PHE A 600 -7.08 36.95 -5.18
CA PHE A 600 -5.64 37.17 -4.99
C PHE A 600 -4.77 36.23 -5.84
N PHE A 601 -5.07 34.93 -5.86
CA PHE A 601 -4.19 33.94 -6.49
C PHE A 601 -4.48 33.71 -7.97
N LYS A 602 -5.61 34.23 -8.49
CA LYS A 602 -6.06 34.06 -9.88
C LYS A 602 -6.20 32.58 -10.29
N GLN A 603 -6.51 31.70 -9.33
CA GLN A 603 -6.76 30.27 -9.52
C GLN A 603 -8.26 30.00 -9.76
N TYR A 604 -8.81 30.55 -10.85
CA TYR A 604 -10.26 30.64 -11.05
C TYR A 604 -11.01 29.30 -10.93
N ILE A 605 -10.52 28.23 -11.55
CA ILE A 605 -11.22 26.93 -11.53
C ILE A 605 -11.26 26.34 -10.11
N LYS A 606 -10.12 26.38 -9.41
CA LYS A 606 -10.03 25.91 -8.02
C LYS A 606 -10.95 26.74 -7.12
N GLY A 607 -10.90 28.06 -7.25
CA GLY A 607 -11.73 28.99 -6.48
C GLY A 607 -13.22 28.77 -6.70
N ILE A 608 -13.68 28.61 -7.95
CA ILE A 608 -15.09 28.33 -8.27
C ILE A 608 -15.55 27.01 -7.64
N LEU A 609 -14.76 25.93 -7.76
CA LEU A 609 -15.13 24.63 -7.19
C LEU A 609 -15.25 24.69 -5.65
N MET A 610 -14.32 25.39 -5.00
CA MET A 610 -14.38 25.62 -3.55
C MET A 610 -15.59 26.48 -3.15
N LEU A 611 -15.88 27.53 -3.94
CA LEU A 611 -17.01 28.40 -3.67
C LEU A 611 -18.35 27.66 -3.85
N LEU A 612 -18.48 26.80 -4.87
CA LEU A 612 -19.66 25.93 -5.03
C LEU A 612 -19.88 25.02 -3.82
N PHE A 613 -18.81 24.42 -3.29
CA PHE A 613 -18.92 23.60 -2.09
C PHE A 613 -19.23 24.46 -0.85
N THR A 614 -18.72 25.69 -0.78
CA THR A 614 -19.07 26.65 0.28
C THR A 614 -20.55 27.00 0.25
N ILE A 615 -21.12 27.20 -0.95
CA ILE A 615 -22.57 27.39 -1.13
C ILE A 615 -23.33 26.19 -0.59
N VAL A 616 -22.89 24.96 -0.90
CA VAL A 616 -23.52 23.74 -0.35
C VAL A 616 -23.46 23.71 1.18
N ASN A 617 -22.34 24.09 1.80
CA ASN A 617 -22.23 24.15 3.27
C ASN A 617 -23.21 25.18 3.86
N TYR A 618 -23.30 26.38 3.31
CA TYR A 618 -24.21 27.41 3.81
C TYR A 618 -25.68 27.16 3.49
N ALA A 619 -25.98 26.61 2.32
CA ALA A 619 -27.35 26.42 1.86
C ALA A 619 -27.95 25.09 2.32
N LEU A 620 -27.15 24.04 2.57
CA LEU A 620 -27.67 22.72 2.97
C LEU A 620 -27.23 22.30 4.36
N PHE A 621 -25.92 22.35 4.67
CA PHE A 621 -25.43 21.81 5.94
C PHE A 621 -25.75 22.72 7.12
N LEU A 622 -25.48 24.01 7.02
CA LEU A 622 -25.72 24.96 8.12
C LEU A 622 -27.20 24.99 8.54
N PRO A 623 -28.19 25.09 7.64
CA PRO A 623 -29.59 25.08 8.04
C PRO A 623 -30.05 23.72 8.58
N PHE A 624 -29.51 22.59 8.06
CA PHE A 624 -29.74 21.27 8.64
C PHE A 624 -29.22 21.17 10.07
N ILE A 625 -27.99 21.64 10.31
CA ILE A 625 -27.36 21.66 11.64
C ILE A 625 -28.17 22.50 12.62
N LEU A 626 -28.77 23.59 12.15
CA LEU A 626 -29.65 24.45 12.94
C LEU A 626 -31.11 23.94 13.03
N GLY A 627 -31.42 22.80 12.41
CA GLY A 627 -32.72 22.12 12.54
C GLY A 627 -33.82 22.59 11.58
N GLN A 628 -33.51 23.32 10.51
CA GLN A 628 -34.53 23.89 9.62
C GLN A 628 -35.20 22.89 8.65
N TYR A 629 -34.52 21.82 8.25
CA TYR A 629 -35.02 20.92 7.20
C TYR A 629 -35.83 19.72 7.71
N THR A 630 -35.72 19.40 8.99
CA THR A 630 -36.26 18.15 9.55
C THR A 630 -36.92 18.43 10.90
N GLU A 631 -38.23 18.66 10.87
CA GLU A 631 -39.06 18.92 12.06
C GLU A 631 -38.86 17.85 13.14
N LYS A 632 -38.72 16.57 12.76
CA LYS A 632 -38.53 15.43 13.68
C LYS A 632 -37.11 15.24 14.21
N MET A 633 -36.14 16.07 13.81
CA MET A 633 -34.72 15.90 14.19
C MET A 633 -34.12 17.12 14.91
N LYS A 634 -34.66 18.33 14.73
CA LYS A 634 -34.22 19.60 15.36
C LYS A 634 -32.70 19.90 15.29
N GLY A 635 -31.97 19.27 14.37
CA GLY A 635 -30.54 19.50 14.18
C GLY A 635 -29.74 19.27 15.47
N ILE A 636 -28.78 20.15 15.77
CA ILE A 636 -27.89 20.05 16.94
C ILE A 636 -28.65 20.12 18.28
N PHE A 637 -29.79 20.82 18.33
CA PHE A 637 -30.61 20.92 19.53
C PHE A 637 -31.27 19.58 19.90
N GLY A 638 -31.43 18.67 18.94
CA GLY A 638 -31.96 17.32 19.17
C GLY A 638 -31.10 16.47 20.11
N VAL A 639 -29.79 16.73 20.24
CA VAL A 639 -28.93 16.05 21.23
C VAL A 639 -29.23 16.55 22.66
N ILE A 640 -29.62 17.80 22.81
CA ILE A 640 -29.78 18.43 24.13
C ILE A 640 -31.10 17.98 24.75
N ASP A 641 -32.20 18.14 24.02
CA ASP A 641 -33.56 17.93 24.53
C ASP A 641 -34.13 16.53 24.25
N LEU A 642 -33.49 15.74 23.38
CA LEU A 642 -33.96 14.40 22.99
C LEU A 642 -35.43 14.36 22.53
N GLY A 643 -35.98 15.48 22.07
CA GLY A 643 -37.37 15.59 21.63
C GLY A 643 -38.41 15.68 22.75
N ALA A 644 -38.00 15.92 24.01
CA ALA A 644 -38.92 16.05 25.14
C ALA A 644 -39.91 17.22 24.96
N SER A 645 -39.46 18.36 24.43
CA SER A 645 -40.33 19.52 24.16
C SER A 645 -41.50 19.22 23.20
N ASP A 646 -41.24 18.43 22.16
CA ASP A 646 -42.21 18.17 21.08
C ASP A 646 -42.89 16.80 21.21
N HIS A 647 -42.66 16.09 22.32
CA HIS A 647 -43.13 14.71 22.52
C HIS A 647 -42.71 13.80 21.35
N GLY A 648 -41.51 14.08 20.82
CA GLY A 648 -40.94 13.41 19.66
C GLY A 648 -40.22 12.13 20.05
N ASP A 649 -39.98 11.26 19.07
CA ASP A 649 -39.19 10.06 19.32
C ASP A 649 -37.69 10.38 19.45
N ALA A 650 -37.19 10.25 20.68
CA ALA A 650 -35.82 10.56 21.07
C ALA A 650 -34.74 9.93 20.18
N ARG A 651 -35.03 8.79 19.53
CA ARG A 651 -34.10 8.14 18.62
C ARG A 651 -33.83 8.98 17.37
N TYR A 652 -34.85 9.62 16.81
CA TYR A 652 -34.69 10.48 15.63
C TYR A 652 -34.01 11.80 15.97
N TYR A 653 -34.36 12.40 17.10
CA TYR A 653 -33.74 13.65 17.58
C TYR A 653 -32.26 13.45 17.90
N LEU A 654 -31.90 12.37 18.58
CA LEU A 654 -30.50 12.04 18.86
C LEU A 654 -29.72 11.75 17.57
N PHE A 655 -30.30 10.99 16.63
CA PHE A 655 -29.66 10.70 15.35
C PHE A 655 -29.41 11.96 14.52
N GLY A 656 -30.42 12.84 14.42
CA GLY A 656 -30.31 14.13 13.73
C GLY A 656 -29.27 15.05 14.37
N GLY A 657 -29.19 15.04 15.69
CA GLY A 657 -28.20 15.79 16.44
C GLY A 657 -26.77 15.29 16.28
N VAL A 658 -26.55 13.97 16.32
CA VAL A 658 -25.25 13.36 16.01
C VAL A 658 -24.81 13.70 14.59
N LEU A 659 -25.72 13.57 13.62
CA LEU A 659 -25.44 13.92 12.24
C LEU A 659 -25.08 15.41 12.09
N SER A 660 -25.76 16.28 12.83
CA SER A 660 -25.46 17.71 12.86
C SER A 660 -24.07 18.01 13.42
N ILE A 661 -23.65 17.32 14.48
CA ILE A 661 -22.28 17.45 15.03
C ILE A 661 -21.23 16.98 14.03
N ILE A 662 -21.48 15.86 13.33
CA ILE A 662 -20.58 15.33 12.30
C ILE A 662 -20.46 16.33 11.13
N LEU A 663 -21.59 16.85 10.63
CA LEU A 663 -21.61 17.83 9.55
C LEU A 663 -20.96 19.16 9.96
N MET A 664 -21.22 19.64 11.18
CA MET A 664 -20.57 20.85 11.73
C MET A 664 -19.06 20.67 11.81
N SER A 665 -18.59 19.52 12.29
CA SER A 665 -17.17 19.20 12.37
C SER A 665 -16.54 19.15 10.98
N ALA A 666 -17.19 18.51 10.01
CA ALA A 666 -16.72 18.42 8.63
C ALA A 666 -16.65 19.82 7.96
N MET A 667 -17.66 20.66 8.18
CA MET A 667 -17.71 22.05 7.70
C MET A 667 -16.57 22.88 8.30
N LEU A 668 -16.36 22.82 9.62
CA LEU A 668 -15.26 23.52 10.29
C LEU A 668 -13.89 23.06 9.80
N ILE A 669 -13.69 21.75 9.65
CA ILE A 669 -12.45 21.18 9.09
C ILE A 669 -12.21 21.70 7.67
N TYR A 670 -13.23 21.73 6.82
CA TYR A 670 -13.13 22.29 5.47
C TYR A 670 -12.71 23.77 5.49
N PHE A 671 -13.32 24.59 6.35
CA PHE A 671 -13.04 26.02 6.46
C PHE A 671 -11.61 26.26 6.98
N LEU A 672 -11.17 25.49 7.98
CA LEU A 672 -9.80 25.54 8.50
C LEU A 672 -8.77 25.11 7.45
N ILE A 673 -9.01 24.01 6.74
CA ILE A 673 -8.10 23.52 5.67
C ILE A 673 -8.00 24.57 4.55
N SER A 674 -9.13 25.18 4.17
CA SER A 674 -9.15 26.28 3.21
C SER A 674 -8.31 27.47 3.67
N ALA A 675 -8.49 27.94 4.90
CA ALA A 675 -7.72 29.04 5.48
C ALA A 675 -6.21 28.74 5.53
N ILE A 676 -5.83 27.53 5.93
CA ILE A 676 -4.44 27.07 5.95
C ILE A 676 -3.87 27.03 4.53
N SER A 677 -4.63 26.49 3.57
CA SER A 677 -4.24 26.41 2.16
C SER A 677 -4.02 27.81 1.56
N ALA A 678 -4.96 28.73 1.78
CA ALA A 678 -4.86 30.10 1.32
C ALA A 678 -3.64 30.82 1.93
N ASN A 679 -3.40 30.65 3.23
CA ASN A 679 -2.23 31.23 3.89
C ASN A 679 -0.90 30.65 3.35
N ARG A 680 -0.84 29.34 3.05
CA ARG A 680 0.35 28.72 2.44
C ARG A 680 0.64 29.30 1.06
N VAL A 681 -0.39 29.43 0.21
CA VAL A 681 -0.23 30.02 -1.13
C VAL A 681 0.17 31.49 -1.02
N ALA A 682 -0.45 32.26 -0.12
CA ALA A 682 -0.09 33.65 0.09
C ALA A 682 1.35 33.83 0.62
N LYS A 683 1.83 32.90 1.47
CA LYS A 683 3.22 32.89 1.94
C LYS A 683 4.20 32.59 0.79
N ALA A 684 3.87 31.63 -0.08
CA ALA A 684 4.68 31.33 -1.26
C ALA A 684 4.73 32.50 -2.24
N LEU A 685 3.57 33.12 -2.48
CA LEU A 685 3.41 34.32 -3.30
C LEU A 685 4.24 35.49 -2.76
N TYR A 686 4.24 35.68 -1.44
CA TYR A 686 5.05 36.71 -0.76
C TYR A 686 6.55 36.50 -0.96
N TYR A 687 7.03 35.25 -1.03
CA TYR A 687 8.43 34.97 -1.31
C TYR A 687 8.79 35.08 -2.80
N GLY A 688 7.84 35.24 -3.72
CA GLY A 688 8.10 35.33 -5.15
C GLY A 688 7.61 34.13 -5.96
N CYS A 689 7.08 33.08 -5.33
CA CYS A 689 6.61 31.89 -6.04
C CYS A 689 5.20 32.09 -6.59
N ARG A 690 5.02 31.93 -7.91
CA ARG A 690 3.70 32.05 -8.57
C ARG A 690 2.75 30.90 -8.16
N PRO A 691 1.44 31.14 -7.87
CA PRO A 691 0.51 30.09 -7.45
C PRO A 691 0.22 29.09 -8.56
N SER A 692 0.27 27.78 -8.27
CA SER A 692 0.07 26.72 -9.28
C SER A 692 -1.16 26.92 -10.17
N GLN A 693 -1.03 26.65 -11.47
CA GLN A 693 -2.18 26.63 -12.39
C GLN A 693 -3.04 25.37 -12.27
N TRP A 694 -4.26 25.44 -12.81
CA TRP A 694 -5.19 24.30 -12.89
C TRP A 694 -4.58 23.08 -13.60
N SER A 695 -3.68 23.28 -14.56
CA SER A 695 -2.92 22.23 -15.23
C SER A 695 -2.20 21.32 -14.24
N HIS A 696 -1.58 21.90 -13.20
CA HIS A 696 -0.90 21.16 -12.12
C HIS A 696 -1.89 20.39 -11.26
N SER A 697 -2.99 21.03 -10.84
CA SER A 697 -4.04 20.38 -10.06
C SER A 697 -4.65 19.20 -10.81
N LYS A 698 -4.90 19.36 -12.12
CA LYS A 698 -5.42 18.29 -12.99
C LYS A 698 -4.42 17.14 -13.12
N ARG A 699 -3.13 17.43 -13.30
CA ARG A 699 -2.07 16.40 -13.38
C ARG A 699 -1.97 15.63 -12.06
N TRP A 700 -2.01 16.33 -10.93
CA TRP A 700 -2.03 15.73 -9.61
C TRP A 700 -3.29 14.86 -9.42
N LEU A 701 -4.47 15.36 -9.76
CA LEU A 701 -5.73 14.61 -9.71
C LEU A 701 -5.69 13.35 -10.58
N SER A 702 -5.07 13.39 -11.77
CA SER A 702 -4.94 12.21 -12.64
C SER A 702 -3.88 11.20 -12.19
N THR A 703 -3.03 11.56 -11.24
CA THR A 703 -1.92 10.71 -10.75
C THR A 703 -2.19 10.33 -9.29
N SER A 704 -1.66 11.10 -8.34
CA SER A 704 -1.74 10.80 -6.91
C SER A 704 -3.08 11.18 -6.26
N GLY A 705 -3.86 12.08 -6.86
CA GLY A 705 -5.12 12.58 -6.30
C GLY A 705 -6.34 11.72 -6.62
N PHE A 706 -6.27 10.85 -7.63
CA PHE A 706 -7.40 10.04 -8.08
C PHE A 706 -7.97 9.11 -6.99
N PRO A 707 -7.14 8.38 -6.20
CA PRO A 707 -7.65 7.54 -5.13
C PRO A 707 -8.43 8.33 -4.07
N TRP A 708 -7.96 9.53 -3.73
CA TRP A 708 -8.63 10.40 -2.76
C TRP A 708 -9.99 10.88 -3.26
N MET A 709 -10.06 11.25 -4.54
CA MET A 709 -11.31 11.72 -5.17
C MET A 709 -12.38 10.63 -5.21
N ILE A 710 -12.02 9.38 -5.49
CA ILE A 710 -12.99 8.28 -5.45
C ILE A 710 -13.36 7.93 -4.00
N SER A 711 -12.37 7.94 -3.11
CA SER A 711 -12.58 7.56 -1.71
C SER A 711 -13.49 8.54 -0.97
N ILE A 712 -13.51 9.83 -1.34
CA ILE A 712 -14.31 10.84 -0.60
C ILE A 712 -15.78 10.47 -0.52
N PHE A 713 -16.35 9.90 -1.59
CA PHE A 713 -17.73 9.41 -1.58
C PHE A 713 -17.92 8.26 -0.58
N GLY A 714 -16.96 7.33 -0.56
CA GLY A 714 -16.94 6.24 0.42
C GLY A 714 -16.80 6.74 1.86
N TRP A 715 -15.97 7.75 2.12
CA TRP A 715 -15.83 8.36 3.45
C TRP A 715 -17.10 9.07 3.90
N VAL A 716 -17.78 9.79 3.00
CA VAL A 716 -19.07 10.44 3.30
C VAL A 716 -20.13 9.39 3.64
N LEU A 717 -20.23 8.32 2.83
CA LEU A 717 -21.13 7.21 3.13
C LEU A 717 -20.75 6.50 4.43
N MET A 718 -19.46 6.31 4.72
CA MET A 718 -19.00 5.70 5.97
C MET A 718 -19.39 6.54 7.19
N LEU A 719 -19.21 7.87 7.12
CA LEU A 719 -19.61 8.78 8.19
C LEU A 719 -21.13 8.73 8.44
N PHE A 720 -21.92 8.71 7.36
CA PHE A 720 -23.38 8.72 7.47
C PHE A 720 -23.99 7.36 7.85
N VAL A 721 -23.57 6.28 7.19
CA VAL A 721 -24.17 4.94 7.31
C VAL A 721 -23.58 4.16 8.48
N VAL A 722 -22.31 4.38 8.82
CA VAL A 722 -21.61 3.60 9.86
C VAL A 722 -21.39 4.43 11.12
N VAL A 723 -20.70 5.57 11.00
CA VAL A 723 -20.29 6.35 12.18
C VAL A 723 -21.51 6.95 12.89
N SER A 724 -22.47 7.55 12.17
CA SER A 724 -23.64 8.18 12.78
C SER A 724 -24.49 7.20 13.62
N PRO A 725 -24.91 6.02 13.12
CA PRO A 725 -25.64 5.05 13.94
C PRO A 725 -24.83 4.51 15.12
N VAL A 726 -23.52 4.29 14.95
CA VAL A 726 -22.65 3.81 16.05
C VAL A 726 -22.58 4.85 17.17
N VAL A 727 -22.30 6.11 16.84
CA VAL A 727 -22.25 7.19 17.83
C VAL A 727 -23.62 7.38 18.49
N THR A 728 -24.71 7.31 17.73
CA THR A 728 -26.08 7.37 18.27
C THR A 728 -26.33 6.23 19.25
N SER A 729 -25.94 4.99 18.91
CA SER A 729 -26.09 3.83 19.79
C SER A 729 -25.28 3.99 21.09
N VAL A 730 -24.04 4.50 21.00
CA VAL A 730 -23.23 4.80 22.19
C VAL A 730 -23.91 5.86 23.05
N LEU A 731 -24.44 6.93 22.46
CA LEU A 731 -25.12 7.99 23.21
C LEU A 731 -26.44 7.51 23.86
N LEU A 732 -27.19 6.62 23.20
CA LEU A 732 -28.38 5.98 23.79
C LEU A 732 -28.05 5.20 25.08
N SER A 733 -26.82 4.73 25.24
CA SER A 733 -26.41 4.05 26.48
C SER A 733 -26.34 4.97 27.71
N PHE A 734 -26.38 6.29 27.52
CA PHE A 734 -26.36 7.28 28.61
C PHE A 734 -27.75 7.88 28.89
N THR A 735 -28.82 7.31 28.32
CA THR A 735 -30.21 7.77 28.51
C THR A 735 -31.05 6.75 29.30
N ASN A 736 -32.26 7.12 29.69
CA ASN A 736 -33.21 6.22 30.38
C ASN A 736 -34.14 5.43 29.44
N ILE A 737 -33.85 5.40 28.13
CA ILE A 737 -34.71 4.76 27.13
C ILE A 737 -34.90 3.27 27.42
N GLY A 738 -36.16 2.82 27.43
CA GLY A 738 -36.52 1.44 27.75
C GLY A 738 -37.97 1.31 28.21
N PHE A 739 -38.31 0.20 28.84
CA PHE A 739 -39.70 -0.15 29.18
C PHE A 739 -40.54 0.98 29.83
N ASN A 740 -39.94 1.78 30.72
CA ASN A 740 -40.63 2.89 31.40
C ASN A 740 -40.63 4.21 30.61
N HIS A 741 -39.76 4.37 29.61
CA HIS A 741 -39.59 5.59 28.81
C HIS A 741 -39.53 5.19 27.32
N ILE A 742 -40.66 4.68 26.81
CA ILE A 742 -40.79 4.30 25.39
C ILE A 742 -41.28 5.53 24.61
N PRO A 743 -40.45 6.12 23.74
CA PRO A 743 -40.88 7.21 22.86
C PRO A 743 -41.93 6.72 21.84
N PRO A 744 -42.84 7.59 21.36
CA PRO A 744 -42.94 9.04 21.66
C PRO A 744 -43.75 9.38 22.92
N ASN A 745 -44.47 8.41 23.50
CA ASN A 745 -45.47 8.67 24.54
C ASN A 745 -44.88 9.11 25.89
N ARG A 746 -43.57 8.92 26.10
CA ARG A 746 -42.85 9.32 27.31
C ARG A 746 -41.51 9.94 26.92
N SER A 747 -41.15 11.02 27.61
CA SER A 747 -39.86 11.70 27.42
C SER A 747 -38.69 10.79 27.81
N VAL A 748 -37.56 11.00 27.15
CA VAL A 748 -36.30 10.30 27.42
C VAL A 748 -35.30 11.34 27.88
N ASP A 749 -34.62 11.07 28.99
CA ASP A 749 -33.67 11.99 29.63
C ASP A 749 -32.27 11.41 29.68
N TRP A 750 -31.28 12.30 29.79
CA TRP A 750 -29.89 11.95 30.06
C TRP A 750 -29.72 11.54 31.52
N VAL A 751 -29.25 10.31 31.76
CA VAL A 751 -28.99 9.76 33.10
C VAL A 751 -27.51 9.53 33.38
N GLY A 752 -26.64 9.98 32.48
CA GLY A 752 -25.19 9.83 32.59
C GLY A 752 -24.77 8.36 32.69
N LEU A 753 -24.03 8.01 33.74
CA LEU A 753 -23.47 6.66 33.94
C LEU A 753 -24.41 5.69 34.65
N GLU A 754 -25.66 6.07 34.97
CA GLU A 754 -26.59 5.21 35.70
C GLU A 754 -26.75 3.84 35.02
N GLN A 755 -26.95 3.82 33.69
CA GLN A 755 -27.10 2.59 32.92
C GLN A 755 -25.86 1.70 32.94
N TRP A 756 -24.67 2.32 32.95
CA TRP A 756 -23.39 1.62 33.06
C TRP A 756 -23.18 1.02 34.46
N GLY A 757 -23.76 1.65 35.49
CA GLY A 757 -23.75 1.15 36.88
C GLY A 757 -24.74 0.01 37.15
N ARG A 758 -25.75 -0.21 36.29
CA ARG A 758 -26.80 -1.24 36.50
C ARG A 758 -26.32 -2.68 36.53
N TRP A 759 -25.11 -2.93 36.07
CA TRP A 759 -24.45 -4.22 36.27
C TRP A 759 -24.37 -4.61 37.75
N TRP A 760 -24.26 -3.63 38.65
CA TRP A 760 -24.17 -3.88 40.09
C TRP A 760 -25.52 -4.24 40.70
N THR A 761 -26.60 -3.61 40.26
CA THR A 761 -27.96 -3.87 40.76
C THR A 761 -28.53 -5.15 40.15
N LEU A 762 -28.35 -5.36 38.85
CA LEU A 762 -28.83 -6.56 38.13
C LEU A 762 -28.03 -7.83 38.50
N ARG A 763 -26.86 -7.70 39.14
CA ARG A 763 -26.09 -8.84 39.67
C ARG A 763 -26.91 -9.67 40.65
N GLU A 764 -27.71 -9.04 41.49
CA GLU A 764 -28.57 -9.71 42.47
C GLU A 764 -29.61 -10.61 41.79
N SER A 765 -30.07 -10.22 40.60
CA SER A 765 -30.98 -11.01 39.74
C SER A 765 -30.27 -12.06 38.87
N ASN A 766 -29.02 -12.43 39.20
CA ASN A 766 -28.19 -13.41 38.48
C ASN A 766 -27.76 -12.98 37.06
N LEU A 767 -27.53 -11.68 36.82
CA LEU A 767 -27.00 -11.18 35.54
C LEU A 767 -25.65 -11.83 35.16
N LEU A 768 -24.77 -12.05 36.13
CA LEU A 768 -23.46 -12.67 35.89
C LEU A 768 -23.59 -14.11 35.39
N GLY A 769 -24.62 -14.85 35.82
CA GLY A 769 -24.93 -16.17 35.28
C GLY A 769 -25.31 -16.11 33.80
N SER A 770 -26.20 -15.19 33.43
CA SER A 770 -26.63 -14.97 32.04
C SER A 770 -25.46 -14.57 31.14
N VAL A 771 -24.67 -13.59 31.58
CA VAL A 771 -23.46 -13.13 30.87
C VAL A 771 -22.44 -14.25 30.74
N GLY A 772 -22.23 -15.05 31.79
CA GLY A 772 -21.35 -16.21 31.76
C GLY A 772 -21.78 -17.26 30.74
N ASN A 773 -23.08 -17.59 30.70
CA ASN A 773 -23.66 -18.53 29.75
C ASN A 773 -23.44 -18.07 28.30
N VAL A 774 -23.78 -16.81 28.01
CA VAL A 774 -23.66 -16.21 26.67
C VAL A 774 -22.20 -16.04 26.26
N LEU A 775 -21.34 -15.56 27.15
CA LEU A 775 -19.92 -15.33 26.85
C LEU A 775 -19.19 -16.65 26.62
N PHE A 776 -19.45 -17.66 27.44
CA PHE A 776 -18.86 -18.99 27.28
C PHE A 776 -19.20 -19.58 25.91
N TRP A 777 -20.49 -19.56 25.52
CA TRP A 777 -20.89 -20.00 24.20
C TRP A 777 -20.32 -19.11 23.09
N THR A 778 -20.32 -17.78 23.25
CA THR A 778 -19.77 -16.85 22.26
C THR A 778 -18.30 -17.13 21.97
N VAL A 779 -17.49 -17.45 23.00
CA VAL A 779 -16.09 -17.84 22.83
C VAL A 779 -15.98 -19.14 22.05
N ILE A 780 -16.69 -20.20 22.46
CA ILE A 780 -16.68 -21.50 21.77
C ILE A 780 -17.14 -21.35 20.33
N TRP A 781 -18.27 -20.68 20.12
CA TRP A 781 -18.83 -20.34 18.82
C TRP A 781 -17.80 -19.62 17.96
N THR A 782 -17.21 -18.54 18.45
CA THR A 782 -16.27 -17.72 17.67
C THR A 782 -15.05 -18.54 17.26
N PHE A 783 -14.45 -19.32 18.16
CA PHE A 783 -13.29 -20.15 17.82
C PHE A 783 -13.65 -21.31 16.88
N ALA A 784 -14.73 -22.04 17.14
CA ALA A 784 -15.14 -23.16 16.31
C ALA A 784 -15.58 -22.70 14.91
N SER A 785 -16.41 -21.66 14.83
CA SER A 785 -16.94 -21.10 13.58
C SER A 785 -15.92 -20.31 12.75
N THR A 786 -14.70 -20.15 13.25
CA THR A 786 -13.60 -19.53 12.52
C THR A 786 -12.57 -20.59 12.15
N LEU A 787 -12.01 -21.30 13.12
CA LEU A 787 -10.91 -22.24 12.90
C LEU A 787 -11.31 -23.41 12.00
N ILE A 788 -12.52 -23.95 12.15
CA ILE A 788 -12.98 -25.09 11.35
C ILE A 788 -13.15 -24.69 9.87
N PRO A 789 -13.92 -23.64 9.51
CA PRO A 789 -13.98 -23.20 8.12
C PRO A 789 -12.63 -22.71 7.58
N ILE A 790 -11.76 -22.10 8.40
CA ILE A 790 -10.39 -21.73 7.98
C ILE A 790 -9.59 -22.97 7.59
N ALA A 791 -9.54 -23.97 8.45
CA ALA A 791 -8.81 -25.20 8.21
C ALA A 791 -9.35 -25.91 6.97
N LEU A 792 -10.67 -26.05 6.85
CA LEU A 792 -11.31 -26.70 5.71
C LEU A 792 -11.10 -25.92 4.40
N GLY A 793 -11.29 -24.59 4.42
CA GLY A 793 -11.09 -23.73 3.26
C GLY A 793 -9.65 -23.74 2.75
N ILE A 794 -8.67 -23.68 3.66
CA ILE A 794 -7.24 -23.82 3.32
C ILE A 794 -6.95 -25.19 2.73
N LEU A 795 -7.44 -26.26 3.37
CA LEU A 795 -7.24 -27.64 2.92
C LEU A 795 -7.79 -27.83 1.50
N VAL A 796 -9.05 -27.45 1.26
CA VAL A 796 -9.69 -27.57 -0.06
C VAL A 796 -8.99 -26.69 -1.09
N ALA A 797 -8.54 -25.49 -0.72
CA ALA A 797 -7.81 -24.60 -1.62
C ALA A 797 -6.47 -25.20 -2.05
N ILE A 798 -5.70 -25.75 -1.11
CA ILE A 798 -4.43 -26.43 -1.40
C ILE A 798 -4.66 -27.63 -2.31
N LEU A 799 -5.66 -28.47 -2.01
CA LEU A 799 -5.99 -29.65 -2.81
C LEU A 799 -6.34 -29.23 -4.25
N THR A 800 -7.31 -28.33 -4.44
CA THR A 800 -7.76 -27.92 -5.79
C THR A 800 -6.75 -27.07 -6.56
N ASN A 801 -5.74 -26.51 -5.90
CA ASN A 801 -4.64 -25.79 -6.54
C ASN A 801 -3.50 -26.72 -6.99
N ASN A 802 -3.52 -28.00 -6.59
CA ASN A 802 -2.53 -28.98 -7.02
C ASN A 802 -2.67 -29.29 -8.53
N PRO A 803 -1.59 -29.19 -9.34
CA PRO A 803 -1.65 -29.45 -10.78
C PRO A 803 -2.02 -30.90 -11.13
N ARG A 804 -1.93 -31.86 -10.20
CA ARG A 804 -2.24 -33.28 -10.43
C ARG A 804 -3.75 -33.58 -10.50
N ILE A 805 -4.61 -32.70 -10.00
CA ILE A 805 -6.06 -32.91 -9.99
C ILE A 805 -6.66 -32.66 -11.38
N LYS A 806 -7.18 -33.72 -12.00
CA LYS A 806 -7.99 -33.64 -13.23
C LYS A 806 -9.38 -33.09 -12.90
N GLY A 807 -9.95 -32.26 -13.77
CA GLY A 807 -11.29 -31.68 -13.55
C GLY A 807 -11.36 -30.53 -12.54
N ARG A 808 -10.21 -29.93 -12.13
CA ARG A 808 -10.13 -28.86 -11.11
C ARG A 808 -11.12 -27.69 -11.25
N LYS A 809 -11.56 -27.35 -12.46
CA LYS A 809 -12.55 -26.30 -12.70
C LYS A 809 -13.93 -26.68 -12.17
N ILE A 810 -14.35 -27.93 -12.35
CA ILE A 810 -15.64 -28.45 -11.88
C ILE A 810 -15.64 -28.45 -10.34
N PHE A 811 -14.58 -29.01 -9.72
CA PHE A 811 -14.43 -28.98 -8.26
C PHE A 811 -14.45 -27.56 -7.69
N ARG A 812 -13.78 -26.60 -8.33
CA ARG A 812 -13.83 -25.18 -7.91
C ARG A 812 -15.25 -24.62 -7.96
N ILE A 813 -16.00 -24.89 -9.03
CA ILE A 813 -17.39 -24.44 -9.15
C ILE A 813 -18.22 -25.01 -7.99
N ILE A 814 -18.14 -26.33 -7.76
CA ILE A 814 -18.89 -27.02 -6.71
C ILE A 814 -18.56 -26.45 -5.32
N PHE A 815 -17.28 -26.27 -5.00
CA PHE A 815 -16.86 -25.79 -3.68
C PHE A 815 -17.15 -24.29 -3.43
N ILE A 816 -17.45 -23.51 -4.48
CA ILE A 816 -17.86 -22.10 -4.35
C ILE A 816 -19.36 -21.97 -4.12
N LEU A 817 -20.17 -22.97 -4.50
CA LEU A 817 -21.64 -22.92 -4.40
C LEU A 817 -22.17 -22.50 -3.02
N PRO A 818 -21.64 -22.98 -1.89
CA PRO A 818 -22.14 -22.57 -0.57
C PRO A 818 -22.05 -21.07 -0.29
N TRP A 819 -21.09 -20.37 -0.90
CA TRP A 819 -20.96 -18.92 -0.80
C TRP A 819 -21.77 -18.17 -1.87
N ALA A 820 -22.02 -18.81 -3.02
CA ALA A 820 -22.82 -18.23 -4.09
C ALA A 820 -24.32 -18.13 -3.72
N ILE A 821 -24.80 -19.04 -2.87
CA ILE A 821 -26.15 -19.02 -2.33
C ILE A 821 -26.19 -18.04 -1.15
N PRO A 822 -27.17 -17.10 -1.07
CA PRO A 822 -27.31 -16.21 0.06
C PRO A 822 -27.41 -16.96 1.39
N ALA A 823 -26.62 -16.55 2.39
CA ALA A 823 -26.50 -17.25 3.67
C ALA A 823 -27.84 -17.50 4.37
N PHE A 824 -28.78 -16.54 4.33
CA PHE A 824 -30.10 -16.70 4.97
C PHE A 824 -30.91 -17.86 4.37
N VAL A 825 -30.78 -18.13 3.06
CA VAL A 825 -31.43 -19.24 2.38
C VAL A 825 -30.84 -20.56 2.87
N THR A 826 -29.51 -20.66 2.93
CA THR A 826 -28.81 -21.86 3.40
C THR A 826 -29.12 -22.16 4.88
N VAL A 827 -29.11 -21.14 5.74
CA VAL A 827 -29.46 -21.29 7.17
C VAL A 827 -30.91 -21.76 7.32
N GLY A 828 -31.85 -21.13 6.60
CA GLY A 828 -33.27 -21.52 6.62
C GLY A 828 -33.50 -22.94 6.11
N PHE A 829 -32.84 -23.32 5.01
CA PHE A 829 -32.92 -24.67 4.45
C PHE A 829 -32.36 -25.73 5.40
N ILE A 830 -31.21 -25.50 6.03
CA ILE A 830 -30.65 -26.48 6.97
C ILE A 830 -31.53 -26.57 8.23
N LYS A 831 -32.08 -25.44 8.71
CA LYS A 831 -33.05 -25.45 9.81
C LYS A 831 -34.25 -26.34 9.49
N THR A 832 -34.87 -26.19 8.31
CA THR A 832 -36.03 -27.02 7.94
C THR A 832 -35.66 -28.49 7.77
N MET A 833 -34.50 -28.79 7.19
CA MET A 833 -34.00 -30.17 7.03
C MET A 833 -33.81 -30.92 8.35
N PHE A 834 -33.42 -30.22 9.42
CA PHE A 834 -33.22 -30.77 10.76
C PHE A 834 -34.40 -30.51 11.72
N ALA A 835 -35.55 -30.06 11.20
CA ALA A 835 -36.76 -29.88 11.99
C ALA A 835 -37.30 -31.22 12.54
N ALA A 836 -38.18 -31.15 13.54
CA ALA A 836 -38.87 -32.32 14.07
C ALA A 836 -40.07 -32.72 13.20
N GLY A 837 -40.47 -33.99 13.27
CA GLY A 837 -41.63 -34.53 12.54
C GLY A 837 -41.40 -34.73 11.04
N GLU A 838 -42.49 -34.87 10.28
CA GLU A 838 -42.49 -35.19 8.84
C GLU A 838 -41.86 -34.10 7.94
N THR A 839 -41.66 -32.90 8.49
CA THR A 839 -41.01 -31.79 7.78
C THR A 839 -39.48 -31.88 7.77
N GLY A 840 -38.89 -32.69 8.66
CA GLY A 840 -37.44 -32.85 8.82
C GLY A 840 -36.87 -34.03 8.03
N TYR A 841 -36.48 -33.78 6.77
CA TYR A 841 -35.98 -34.84 5.88
C TYR A 841 -34.76 -35.60 6.42
N ILE A 842 -33.91 -34.99 7.26
CA ILE A 842 -32.73 -35.68 7.82
C ILE A 842 -33.15 -36.82 8.75
N ASN A 843 -34.18 -36.65 9.57
CA ASN A 843 -34.68 -37.73 10.41
C ASN A 843 -35.18 -38.91 9.56
N THR A 844 -35.90 -38.61 8.47
CA THR A 844 -36.37 -39.60 7.50
C THR A 844 -35.21 -40.34 6.84
N ILE A 845 -34.19 -39.61 6.36
CA ILE A 845 -33.00 -40.19 5.71
C ILE A 845 -32.22 -41.08 6.69
N LEU A 846 -31.98 -40.62 7.92
CA LEU A 846 -31.24 -41.37 8.93
C LEU A 846 -31.98 -42.64 9.37
N PHE A 847 -33.31 -42.58 9.44
CA PHE A 847 -34.14 -43.75 9.74
C PHE A 847 -34.10 -44.79 8.62
N TYR A 848 -34.23 -44.38 7.35
CA TYR A 848 -34.21 -45.31 6.23
C TYR A 848 -32.83 -45.90 5.93
N LEU A 849 -31.76 -45.10 6.02
CA LEU A 849 -30.41 -45.56 5.68
C LEU A 849 -29.69 -46.25 6.84
N PHE A 850 -29.93 -45.82 8.08
CA PHE A 850 -29.15 -46.24 9.24
C PHE A 850 -29.99 -46.73 10.42
N HIS A 851 -31.32 -46.80 10.28
CA HIS A 851 -32.26 -47.20 11.34
C HIS A 851 -32.10 -46.40 12.65
N ILE A 852 -31.65 -45.15 12.54
CA ILE A 852 -31.53 -44.23 13.67
C ILE A 852 -32.90 -43.62 13.97
N GLN A 853 -33.32 -43.69 15.22
CA GLN A 853 -34.61 -43.13 15.65
C GLN A 853 -34.65 -41.60 15.46
N PRO A 854 -35.80 -41.02 15.04
CA PRO A 854 -35.94 -39.58 14.86
C PRO A 854 -35.57 -38.80 16.12
N LYS A 855 -34.72 -37.78 15.95
CA LYS A 855 -34.24 -36.94 17.04
C LYS A 855 -34.71 -35.50 16.89
N SER A 856 -34.99 -34.83 18.02
CA SER A 856 -35.29 -33.41 18.05
C SER A 856 -34.01 -32.57 18.09
N TRP A 857 -33.35 -32.44 16.93
CA TRP A 857 -32.03 -31.80 16.81
C TRP A 857 -31.99 -30.34 17.28
N LEU A 858 -33.05 -29.58 17.01
CA LEU A 858 -33.15 -28.14 17.33
C LEU A 858 -33.56 -27.85 18.79
N ASN A 859 -34.05 -28.87 19.51
CA ASN A 859 -34.47 -28.74 20.92
C ASN A 859 -33.39 -29.23 21.89
N ASP A 860 -32.40 -29.97 21.41
CA ASP A 860 -31.23 -30.38 22.20
C ASP A 860 -30.10 -29.33 22.07
N ILE A 861 -29.61 -28.83 23.21
CA ILE A 861 -28.58 -27.79 23.27
C ILE A 861 -27.31 -28.19 22.51
N SER A 862 -26.82 -29.42 22.73
CA SER A 862 -25.54 -29.88 22.19
C SER A 862 -25.63 -30.04 20.67
N TRP A 863 -26.72 -30.63 20.19
CA TRP A 863 -26.94 -30.84 18.76
C TRP A 863 -27.21 -29.54 18.02
N THR A 864 -27.98 -28.63 18.61
CA THR A 864 -28.22 -27.30 18.04
C THR A 864 -26.90 -26.53 17.88
N ARG A 865 -26.06 -26.54 18.92
CA ARG A 865 -24.72 -25.91 18.90
C ARG A 865 -23.81 -26.52 17.82
N ALA A 866 -23.81 -27.85 17.70
CA ALA A 866 -23.03 -28.55 16.67
C ALA A 866 -23.52 -28.20 15.25
N LEU A 867 -24.84 -28.19 15.03
CA LEU A 867 -25.44 -27.85 13.74
C LEU A 867 -25.13 -26.40 13.34
N LEU A 868 -25.20 -25.46 14.26
CA LEU A 868 -24.81 -24.08 14.01
C LEU A 868 -23.36 -23.97 13.51
N ILE A 869 -22.42 -24.69 14.16
CA ILE A 869 -21.01 -24.72 13.73
C ILE A 869 -20.88 -25.36 12.34
N ILE A 870 -21.64 -26.42 12.05
CA ILE A 870 -21.64 -27.09 10.73
C ILE A 870 -22.16 -26.14 9.65
N VAL A 871 -23.29 -25.47 9.88
CA VAL A 871 -23.88 -24.50 8.96
C VAL A 871 -22.89 -23.36 8.68
N GLN A 872 -22.29 -22.81 9.73
CA GLN A 872 -21.30 -21.73 9.58
C GLN A 872 -20.02 -22.22 8.91
N THR A 873 -19.62 -23.47 9.13
CA THR A 873 -18.50 -24.10 8.42
C THR A 873 -18.82 -24.22 6.94
N TRP A 874 -20.00 -24.72 6.58
CA TRP A 874 -20.48 -24.89 5.21
C TRP A 874 -20.44 -23.58 4.41
N ILE A 875 -20.93 -22.49 5.00
CA ILE A 875 -20.93 -21.16 4.36
C ILE A 875 -19.51 -20.57 4.36
N GLY A 876 -18.82 -20.63 5.49
CA GLY A 876 -17.54 -19.97 5.71
C GLY A 876 -16.38 -20.58 4.91
N TYR A 877 -16.33 -21.92 4.77
CA TYR A 877 -15.19 -22.58 4.11
C TYR A 877 -15.11 -22.17 2.63
N ALA A 878 -16.24 -21.96 1.95
CA ALA A 878 -16.29 -21.61 0.54
C ALA A 878 -15.71 -20.21 0.27
N TRP A 879 -15.99 -19.25 1.16
CA TRP A 879 -15.38 -17.91 1.09
C TRP A 879 -13.86 -17.97 1.32
N ILE A 880 -13.42 -18.72 2.33
CA ILE A 880 -12.00 -18.88 2.65
C ILE A 880 -11.27 -19.61 1.53
N PHE A 881 -11.90 -20.64 0.98
CA PHE A 881 -11.43 -21.39 -0.17
C PHE A 881 -11.10 -20.45 -1.34
N MET A 882 -12.03 -19.54 -1.68
CA MET A 882 -11.81 -18.55 -2.74
C MET A 882 -10.65 -17.61 -2.44
N LEU A 883 -10.59 -17.06 -1.22
CA LEU A 883 -9.54 -16.14 -0.80
C LEU A 883 -8.15 -16.79 -0.82
N VAL A 884 -8.02 -17.98 -0.24
CA VAL A 884 -6.77 -18.73 -0.21
C VAL A 884 -6.36 -19.12 -1.62
N THR A 885 -7.30 -19.53 -2.47
CA THR A 885 -7.03 -19.86 -3.88
C THR A 885 -6.50 -18.65 -4.66
N SER A 886 -7.05 -17.45 -4.43
CA SER A 886 -6.57 -16.20 -5.05
C SER A 886 -5.16 -15.86 -4.56
N ASN A 887 -4.90 -15.95 -3.26
CA ASN A 887 -3.58 -15.69 -2.68
C ASN A 887 -2.53 -16.70 -3.17
N LEU A 888 -2.85 -18.00 -3.22
CA LEU A 888 -1.96 -19.02 -3.76
C LEU A 888 -1.60 -18.78 -5.23
N GLN A 889 -2.52 -18.22 -6.02
CA GLN A 889 -2.26 -17.89 -7.43
C GLN A 889 -1.43 -16.61 -7.61
N SER A 890 -1.36 -15.75 -6.59
CA SER A 890 -0.54 -14.54 -6.62
C SER A 890 0.94 -14.80 -6.38
N ILE A 891 1.30 -15.96 -5.81
CA ILE A 891 2.70 -16.33 -5.56
C ILE A 891 3.39 -16.63 -6.90
N PRO A 892 4.46 -15.91 -7.27
CA PRO A 892 5.19 -16.15 -8.51
C PRO A 892 5.72 -17.59 -8.60
N LYS A 893 5.65 -18.18 -9.79
CA LYS A 893 6.13 -19.55 -10.01
C LYS A 893 7.63 -19.69 -9.88
N ASP A 894 8.36 -18.64 -10.24
CA ASP A 894 9.82 -18.55 -10.25
C ASP A 894 10.41 -18.87 -8.86
N ILE A 895 9.68 -18.54 -7.80
CA ILE A 895 10.08 -18.84 -6.41
C ILE A 895 10.03 -20.35 -6.13
N TYR A 896 9.02 -21.05 -6.66
CA TYR A 896 8.93 -22.51 -6.55
C TYR A 896 9.98 -23.21 -7.42
N GLU A 897 10.31 -22.64 -8.57
CA GLU A 897 11.35 -23.14 -9.47
C GLU A 897 12.74 -22.99 -8.82
N ALA A 898 13.05 -21.82 -8.26
CA ALA A 898 14.29 -21.58 -7.51
C ALA A 898 14.46 -22.58 -6.36
N GLY A 899 13.43 -22.77 -5.52
CA GLY A 899 13.49 -23.75 -4.44
C GLY A 899 13.66 -25.20 -4.93
N SER A 900 13.11 -25.53 -6.11
CA SER A 900 13.30 -26.85 -6.72
C SER A 900 14.73 -27.05 -7.24
N VAL A 901 15.35 -26.00 -7.79
CA VAL A 901 16.77 -25.98 -8.18
C VAL A 901 17.69 -26.18 -6.97
N ASP A 902 17.34 -25.59 -5.82
CA ASP A 902 18.03 -25.79 -4.53
C ASP A 902 17.78 -27.18 -3.89
N GLY A 903 17.05 -28.07 -4.57
CA GLY A 903 16.74 -29.42 -4.09
C GLY A 903 15.63 -29.49 -3.03
N ALA A 904 14.82 -28.45 -2.87
CA ALA A 904 13.71 -28.46 -1.93
C ALA A 904 12.59 -29.41 -2.39
N LYS A 905 12.28 -30.42 -1.56
CA LYS A 905 11.14 -31.32 -1.77
C LYS A 905 9.82 -30.56 -1.62
N SER A 906 8.72 -31.05 -2.23
CA SER A 906 7.40 -30.40 -2.14
C SER A 906 6.91 -30.12 -0.71
N ARG A 907 7.30 -30.96 0.27
CA ARG A 907 7.01 -30.71 1.69
C ARG A 907 7.77 -29.49 2.23
N HIS A 908 9.03 -29.30 1.83
CA HIS A 908 9.82 -28.13 2.20
C HIS A 908 9.26 -26.86 1.55
N LEU A 909 8.94 -26.92 0.25
CA LEU A 909 8.27 -25.83 -0.45
C LEU A 909 6.95 -25.44 0.24
N PHE A 910 6.16 -26.41 0.70
CA PHE A 910 4.92 -26.10 1.42
C PHE A 910 5.16 -25.43 2.79
N TRP A 911 5.96 -26.03 3.67
CA TRP A 911 6.12 -25.56 5.05
C TRP A 911 6.98 -24.30 5.18
N TYR A 912 7.97 -24.12 4.30
CA TYR A 912 8.92 -23.01 4.38
C TYR A 912 8.61 -21.87 3.41
N LEU A 913 7.81 -22.12 2.37
CA LEU A 913 7.51 -21.12 1.33
C LEU A 913 6.02 -20.80 1.24
N THR A 914 5.20 -21.79 0.85
CA THR A 914 3.78 -21.57 0.60
C THR A 914 3.01 -21.16 1.87
N LEU A 915 3.12 -21.94 2.95
CA LEU A 915 2.33 -21.73 4.15
C LEU A 915 2.70 -20.44 4.89
N PRO A 916 3.99 -20.10 5.12
CA PRO A 916 4.36 -18.84 5.76
C PRO A 916 3.90 -17.62 4.96
N GLN A 917 4.12 -17.63 3.64
CA GLN A 917 3.70 -16.53 2.77
C GLN A 917 2.18 -16.40 2.70
N LEU A 918 1.47 -17.52 2.62
CA LEU A 918 0.01 -17.54 2.65
C LEU A 918 -0.52 -16.97 3.97
N LEU A 919 -0.03 -17.45 5.11
CA LEU A 919 -0.49 -17.01 6.44
C LEU A 919 -0.28 -15.52 6.64
N LEU A 920 0.85 -14.96 6.19
CA LEU A 920 1.10 -13.51 6.26
C LEU A 920 0.07 -12.73 5.44
N SER A 921 -0.21 -13.17 4.21
CA SER A 921 -1.15 -12.48 3.32
C SER A 921 -2.60 -12.57 3.80
N ILE A 922 -3.01 -13.71 4.37
CA ILE A 922 -4.39 -13.91 4.84
C ILE A 922 -4.64 -13.49 6.29
N SER A 923 -3.59 -13.23 7.09
CA SER A 923 -3.71 -12.89 8.52
C SER A 923 -4.75 -11.79 8.83
N PRO A 924 -4.78 -10.65 8.11
CA PRO A 924 -5.78 -9.60 8.34
C PRO A 924 -7.22 -10.11 8.09
N LEU A 925 -7.40 -11.00 7.12
CA LEU A 925 -8.68 -11.61 6.77
C LEU A 925 -9.12 -12.63 7.83
N LEU A 926 -8.18 -13.38 8.41
CA LEU A 926 -8.46 -14.29 9.52
C LEU A 926 -8.94 -13.53 10.77
N ILE A 927 -8.35 -12.36 11.04
CA ILE A 927 -8.78 -11.47 12.12
C ILE A 927 -10.18 -10.92 11.83
N ALA A 928 -10.45 -10.49 10.60
CA ALA A 928 -11.77 -10.03 10.19
C ALA A 928 -12.84 -11.11 10.32
N LEU A 929 -12.51 -12.37 9.97
CA LEU A 929 -13.39 -13.52 10.21
C LEU A 929 -13.70 -13.73 11.68
N PHE A 930 -12.67 -13.64 12.52
CA PHE A 930 -12.84 -13.79 13.96
C PHE A 930 -13.82 -12.75 14.52
N VAL A 931 -13.62 -11.49 14.15
CA VAL A 931 -14.52 -10.38 14.52
C VAL A 931 -15.92 -10.59 13.94
N GLY A 932 -16.01 -11.08 12.70
CA GLY A 932 -17.27 -11.38 12.03
C GLY A 932 -18.05 -12.48 12.75
N SER A 933 -17.41 -13.59 13.11
CA SER A 933 -18.05 -14.69 13.85
C SER A 933 -18.49 -14.28 15.25
N PHE A 934 -17.68 -13.48 15.95
CA PHE A 934 -18.03 -12.95 17.28
C PHE A 934 -19.32 -12.12 17.26
N ASN A 935 -19.57 -11.41 16.15
CA ASN A 935 -20.73 -10.55 15.96
C ASN A 935 -21.78 -11.13 14.98
N ASN A 936 -21.77 -12.44 14.74
CA ASN A 936 -22.63 -13.06 13.71
C ASN A 936 -24.09 -13.24 14.16
N PHE A 937 -24.80 -12.12 14.30
CA PHE A 937 -26.20 -12.07 14.69
C PHE A 937 -27.10 -12.85 13.72
N THR A 938 -26.92 -12.66 12.41
CA THR A 938 -27.83 -13.17 11.38
C THR A 938 -27.93 -14.70 11.40
N THR A 939 -26.81 -15.43 11.49
CA THR A 939 -26.84 -16.89 11.51
C THR A 939 -27.57 -17.43 12.75
N ILE A 940 -27.28 -16.88 13.93
CA ILE A 940 -27.90 -17.31 15.20
C ILE A 940 -29.40 -17.00 15.20
N PHE A 941 -29.77 -15.78 14.82
CA PHE A 941 -31.16 -15.33 14.82
C PHE A 941 -32.03 -16.16 13.85
N LEU A 942 -31.57 -16.35 12.61
CA LEU A 942 -32.34 -17.06 11.59
C LEU A 942 -32.47 -18.56 11.87
N PHE A 943 -31.43 -19.19 12.43
CA PHE A 943 -31.45 -20.62 12.68
C PHE A 943 -32.51 -20.98 13.73
N ASN A 944 -32.52 -20.33 14.90
CA ASN A 944 -33.49 -20.65 15.95
C ASN A 944 -33.67 -19.55 17.00
N ASN A 945 -33.40 -18.29 16.64
CA ASN A 945 -33.55 -17.14 17.54
C ASN A 945 -32.82 -17.31 18.90
N GLY A 946 -31.65 -17.96 18.88
CA GLY A 946 -30.81 -18.18 20.06
C GLY A 946 -31.20 -19.36 20.96
N GLY A 947 -32.25 -20.11 20.62
CA GLY A 947 -32.70 -21.29 21.40
C GLY A 947 -31.75 -22.49 21.34
N PRO A 948 -32.12 -23.66 21.89
CA PRO A 948 -33.25 -23.88 22.80
C PRO A 948 -33.02 -23.19 24.16
N ALA A 949 -34.06 -23.09 25.00
CA ALA A 949 -33.92 -22.52 26.34
C ALA A 949 -33.05 -23.41 27.24
N TYR A 950 -32.34 -22.80 28.19
CA TYR A 950 -31.69 -23.57 29.26
C TYR A 950 -32.73 -24.23 30.16
N ALA A 951 -32.40 -25.39 30.74
CA ALA A 951 -33.26 -26.06 31.71
C ALA A 951 -33.53 -25.19 32.96
N LYS A 952 -32.60 -24.29 33.30
CA LYS A 952 -32.74 -23.25 34.33
C LYS A 952 -32.43 -21.89 33.71
N PRO A 953 -33.40 -21.22 33.07
CA PRO A 953 -33.19 -19.93 32.44
C PRO A 953 -33.02 -18.83 33.50
N THR A 954 -32.22 -17.80 33.22
CA THR A 954 -32.20 -16.60 34.05
C THR A 954 -33.34 -15.64 33.66
N PRO A 955 -33.66 -14.62 34.49
CA PRO A 955 -34.65 -13.59 34.14
C PRO A 955 -34.30 -12.78 32.88
N PHE A 956 -33.07 -12.89 32.37
CA PHE A 956 -32.58 -12.15 31.20
C PHE A 956 -32.77 -12.89 29.87
N GLY A 957 -33.47 -14.02 29.87
CA GLY A 957 -34.00 -14.65 28.66
C GLY A 957 -32.96 -15.14 27.65
N GLU A 958 -31.72 -15.44 28.10
CA GLU A 958 -30.70 -16.01 27.24
C GLU A 958 -31.07 -17.42 26.79
N GLY A 959 -30.93 -17.68 25.50
CA GLY A 959 -31.02 -19.03 24.94
C GLY A 959 -29.65 -19.71 24.89
N ALA A 960 -29.64 -21.03 24.73
CA ALA A 960 -28.43 -21.83 24.79
C ALA A 960 -27.46 -21.61 23.62
N THR A 961 -27.92 -21.00 22.53
CA THR A 961 -27.08 -20.64 21.38
C THR A 961 -26.92 -19.14 21.17
N ASP A 962 -27.46 -18.33 22.08
CA ASP A 962 -27.29 -16.88 21.99
C ASP A 962 -25.83 -16.49 22.15
N ILE A 963 -25.37 -15.66 21.20
CA ILE A 963 -24.11 -14.93 21.32
C ILE A 963 -24.38 -13.54 21.88
N ILE A 964 -23.34 -12.83 22.32
CA ILE A 964 -23.50 -11.52 22.98
C ILE A 964 -24.41 -10.58 22.16
N VAL A 965 -24.21 -10.48 20.85
CA VAL A 965 -25.02 -9.58 20.00
C VAL A 965 -26.48 -10.04 19.88
N SER A 966 -26.77 -11.35 19.80
CA SER A 966 -28.17 -11.84 19.71
C SER A 966 -28.90 -11.74 21.04
N TRP A 967 -28.19 -11.93 22.15
CA TRP A 967 -28.72 -11.69 23.48
C TRP A 967 -29.00 -10.21 23.72
N VAL A 968 -28.06 -9.32 23.38
CA VAL A 968 -28.26 -7.87 23.46
C VAL A 968 -29.44 -7.41 22.64
N PHE A 969 -29.64 -7.97 21.44
CA PHE A 969 -30.83 -7.72 20.64
C PHE A 969 -32.12 -8.04 21.43
N LYS A 970 -32.20 -9.19 22.13
CA LYS A 970 -33.36 -9.55 22.96
C LYS A 970 -33.58 -8.60 24.14
N LEU A 971 -32.52 -8.06 24.75
CA LEU A 971 -32.63 -7.07 25.83
C LEU A 971 -33.08 -5.70 25.30
N SER A 972 -32.65 -5.34 24.09
CA SER A 972 -32.98 -4.06 23.45
C SER A 972 -34.32 -4.06 22.70
N ASN A 973 -34.88 -5.23 22.42
CA ASN A 973 -36.14 -5.33 21.70
C ASN A 973 -37.31 -5.00 22.65
N PRO A 974 -38.24 -4.08 22.30
CA PRO A 974 -39.39 -3.77 23.15
C PRO A 974 -40.29 -4.98 23.48
N GLN A 975 -40.33 -5.96 22.57
CA GLN A 975 -41.07 -7.23 22.72
C GLN A 975 -40.24 -8.34 23.41
N GLY A 976 -39.03 -8.02 23.87
CA GLY A 976 -38.12 -8.94 24.55
C GLY A 976 -38.20 -8.83 26.07
N VAL A 977 -37.05 -8.90 26.76
CA VAL A 977 -37.00 -8.82 28.23
C VAL A 977 -37.21 -7.37 28.67
N GLN A 978 -38.23 -7.15 29.51
CA GLN A 978 -38.65 -5.83 29.94
C GLN A 978 -38.18 -5.53 31.37
N PHE A 979 -37.33 -4.52 31.49
CA PHE A 979 -36.97 -3.87 32.75
C PHE A 979 -36.74 -2.37 32.47
N PRO A 980 -36.81 -1.49 33.50
CA PRO A 980 -36.57 -0.06 33.30
C PRO A 980 -35.25 0.14 32.56
N GLY A 981 -35.19 1.01 31.54
CA GLY A 981 -33.97 1.30 30.76
C GLY A 981 -33.31 0.12 30.02
N ASN A 982 -34.04 -0.97 29.75
CA ASN A 982 -33.52 -2.15 29.04
C ASN A 982 -32.86 -1.84 27.68
N GLN A 983 -33.39 -0.89 26.91
CA GLN A 983 -32.82 -0.48 25.63
C GLN A 983 -31.47 0.23 25.80
N ALA A 984 -31.38 1.17 26.73
CA ALA A 984 -30.14 1.87 27.05
C ALA A 984 -29.08 0.91 27.60
N PHE A 985 -29.47 -0.01 28.48
CA PHE A 985 -28.58 -1.07 28.98
C PHE A 985 -28.11 -2.01 27.87
N GLY A 986 -28.99 -2.39 26.94
CA GLY A 986 -28.63 -3.13 25.74
C GLY A 986 -27.62 -2.39 24.87
N ALA A 987 -27.79 -1.07 24.68
CA ALA A 987 -26.84 -0.24 23.96
C ALA A 987 -25.46 -0.15 24.67
N ALA A 988 -25.45 -0.09 26.01
CA ALA A 988 -24.21 -0.13 26.80
C ALA A 988 -23.47 -1.47 26.61
N LEU A 989 -24.21 -2.59 26.69
CA LEU A 989 -23.71 -3.94 26.43
C LEU A 989 -23.15 -4.09 25.01
N ALA A 990 -23.88 -3.61 23.99
CA ALA A 990 -23.44 -3.62 22.60
C ALA A 990 -22.12 -2.85 22.43
N THR A 991 -22.00 -1.70 23.11
CA THR A 991 -20.81 -0.86 23.09
C THR A 991 -19.62 -1.58 23.72
N LEU A 992 -19.80 -2.20 24.89
CA LEU A 992 -18.76 -3.00 25.57
C LEU A 992 -18.30 -4.18 24.70
N ALA A 993 -19.25 -4.93 24.13
CA ALA A 993 -18.96 -6.05 23.23
C ALA A 993 -18.17 -5.60 21.99
N SER A 994 -18.58 -4.47 21.41
CA SER A 994 -17.90 -3.87 20.26
C SER A 994 -16.49 -3.39 20.62
N MET A 995 -16.30 -2.71 21.75
CA MET A 995 -14.98 -2.28 22.23
C MET A 995 -14.03 -3.46 22.44
N PHE A 996 -14.53 -4.56 23.03
CA PHE A 996 -13.76 -5.78 23.21
C PHE A 996 -13.34 -6.38 21.85
N SER A 997 -14.30 -6.51 20.93
CA SER A 997 -14.05 -7.03 19.57
C SER A 997 -13.05 -6.16 18.79
N ILE A 998 -13.23 -4.84 18.83
CA ILE A 998 -12.34 -3.84 18.22
C ILE A 998 -10.95 -3.89 18.84
N GLY A 999 -10.82 -4.03 20.16
CA GLY A 999 -9.53 -4.13 20.85
C GLY A 999 -8.73 -5.36 20.40
N ILE A 1000 -9.39 -6.52 20.27
CA ILE A 1000 -8.78 -7.75 19.72
C ILE A 1000 -8.37 -7.52 18.26
N ALA A 1001 -9.27 -6.94 17.45
CA ALA A 1001 -9.02 -6.66 16.04
C ALA A 1001 -7.81 -5.74 15.86
N LEU A 1002 -7.80 -4.58 16.53
CA LEU A 1002 -6.72 -3.60 16.48
C LEU A 1002 -5.39 -4.22 16.84
N ARG A 1003 -5.32 -4.98 17.94
CA ARG A 1003 -4.09 -5.68 18.34
C ARG A 1003 -3.62 -6.67 17.28
N GLY A 1004 -4.55 -7.41 16.65
CA GLY A 1004 -4.26 -8.32 15.56
C GLY A 1004 -3.75 -7.60 14.30
N PHE A 1005 -4.42 -6.51 13.90
CA PHE A 1005 -4.05 -5.70 12.73
C PHE A 1005 -2.67 -5.06 12.93
N ILE A 1006 -2.42 -4.42 14.08
CA ILE A 1006 -1.12 -3.80 14.41
C ILE A 1006 0.01 -4.84 14.33
N LYS A 1007 -0.18 -6.03 14.90
CA LYS A 1007 0.83 -7.10 14.86
C LYS A 1007 1.06 -7.64 13.45
N SER A 1008 0.01 -7.77 12.63
CA SER A 1008 0.15 -8.26 11.26
C SER A 1008 0.82 -7.22 10.33
N MET A 1009 0.61 -5.92 10.58
CA MET A 1009 1.26 -4.85 9.83
C MET A 1009 2.76 -4.72 10.16
N SER A 1010 3.15 -4.91 11.43
CA SER A 1010 4.57 -4.88 11.86
C SER A 1010 5.47 -5.97 11.25
N ARG A 1011 4.90 -6.95 10.54
CA ARG A 1011 5.64 -8.02 9.85
C ARG A 1011 5.82 -7.78 8.34
N LYS A 1012 5.25 -6.68 7.81
CA LYS A 1012 5.37 -6.30 6.40
C LYS A 1012 6.58 -5.40 6.13
N ASP A 1013 7.06 -4.71 7.15
CA ASP A 1013 8.32 -3.96 7.17
C ASP A 1013 9.40 -4.81 7.84
#